data_AF-A0A5B1RD60-F1
#
_entry.id   AF-A0A5B1RD60-F1
#
_cell.length_a   1.000
_cell.length_b   1.000
_cell.length_c   1.000
_cell.angle_alpha   90.00
_cell.angle_beta   90.00
_cell.angle_gamma   90.00
#
_symmetry.space_group_name_H-M   'P 1'
#
loop_
_entity.id
_entity.type
_entity.pdbx_description
1 polymer ?
#
loop_
_entity_poly.entity_id
_entity_poly.type
_entity_poly.pdbx_seq_one_letter_code
_entity_poly.pdbx_strand_id
1 'polypeptide(L)'
;MNLKPVKTLTTKERKKSRFGNAFHLCREILRLTKLVVDAHVQYRLGNVDAFQLADALQYIFAHIGALTGMYRYKYKLMRQVRMTKDLKHLIYYRFNTGPVGKGPGVGFWAPGWRVWLFFMRGIVPLLERWLGNLLARQFEGRNSKGIAKTVTKQRVESHYDLELRAAVMHDILDMMPESIKQNKAKTILQHLSEAWRCWKANIPWKVPGMPTAIENIISRYIKSKANWWTFVAHYNRERIRRGATVDKAVIKKNLGRLTRLYLKAEQEHQHGYLKDGPYISAEEAVAIYTATVHWLESRKFAPIPFPPLSYKHDTQLLVLALEKLKEAYSVKGRLSERELALIEQAYDNPHECLSRIKRCLLTQQAFKELGVKFFDTYDKLIPCYDIEPVEKITDAYLDQFLFFEVDKRGLFPAWIKPADTEPPPLLVYKWCQGINNLTDIWETSEGECNVMMETVLSNVYEEIDLTLLNRLLRLILDHNLADYITAKNNTVLTYKDMAHTNAYGLIRGLQFSAFVFQYYGLVLNILILGLHRASEMAGPPQMPNNFLQYRDSATETCHPIRLYSRYVDRLHILFRFTADEARDLIQRYLSANPDPTNNNIIGYYNKRCWPQECRMRLIKHDVNLGRAVFWNVKQSLPRSLTTIEWEDTFVSVYSRDNPQLLFSMCSFEVRILPTEDPDDGQRRGLHKHFCASPMKQFNNRIHQVLTSSGSTTFSKIVNKWNTALIGLMTYYREAVIHTNELLDALVKAENKIQTRVKIGLNSKMPSCFPPVVFYMPKELGGLGMLSMGHVLIPQSDLQWSKQTDVGVIHFRAGMIHEEDQLIPNLYRYLQPWEAEFLDSARVWSE
;
A
#
# COMPACT_ATOMS: atom_id res chain seq x y z
N MET A 1 -49.92 -11.25 14.65
CA MET A 1 -49.75 -10.07 15.54
C MET A 1 -48.84 -9.02 14.91
N ASN A 2 -49.40 -8.14 14.06
CA ASN A 2 -48.64 -7.07 13.39
C ASN A 2 -48.78 -5.75 14.18
N LEU A 3 -47.67 -5.06 14.42
CA LEU A 3 -47.65 -3.70 14.96
C LEU A 3 -47.53 -2.75 13.78
N LYS A 4 -48.54 -1.90 13.59
CA LYS A 4 -48.60 -0.90 12.52
C LYS A 4 -48.92 0.47 13.14
N PRO A 5 -48.33 1.56 12.63
CA PRO A 5 -48.78 2.89 13.01
C PRO A 5 -50.15 3.16 12.39
N VAL A 6 -51.05 3.81 13.12
CA VAL A 6 -52.39 4.20 12.62
C VAL A 6 -52.29 5.38 11.65
N LYS A 7 -51.28 6.24 11.83
CA LYS A 7 -51.01 7.43 11.02
C LYS A 7 -49.51 7.57 10.76
N THR A 8 -49.13 8.43 9.82
CA THR A 8 -47.74 8.86 9.67
C THR A 8 -47.27 9.54 10.96
N LEU A 9 -46.18 9.04 11.54
CA LEU A 9 -45.68 9.52 12.83
C LEU A 9 -44.73 10.70 12.66
N THR A 10 -44.89 11.70 13.52
CA THR A 10 -43.88 12.76 13.68
C THR A 10 -42.57 12.18 14.25
N THR A 11 -41.45 12.91 14.10
CA THR A 11 -40.16 12.48 14.65
C THR A 11 -40.21 12.26 16.18
N LYS A 12 -40.99 13.06 16.91
CA LYS A 12 -41.17 12.93 18.36
C LYS A 12 -41.96 11.66 18.70
N GLU A 13 -43.08 11.42 18.01
CA GLU A 13 -43.87 10.20 18.17
C GLU A 13 -43.07 8.95 17.81
N ARG A 14 -42.30 8.97 16.70
CA ARG A 14 -41.44 7.86 16.27
C ARG A 14 -40.35 7.54 17.30
N LYS A 15 -39.73 8.55 17.91
CA LYS A 15 -38.75 8.35 18.99
C LYS A 15 -39.41 7.75 20.24
N LYS A 16 -40.62 8.21 20.60
CA LYS A 16 -41.36 7.72 21.77
C LYS A 16 -41.88 6.29 21.59
N SER A 17 -42.32 5.93 20.39
CA SER A 17 -42.90 4.62 20.06
C SER A 17 -41.88 3.55 19.65
N ARG A 18 -40.58 3.84 19.71
CA ARG A 18 -39.53 2.88 19.33
C ARG A 18 -39.34 1.81 20.42
N PHE A 19 -40.03 0.69 20.27
CA PHE A 19 -39.84 -0.48 21.15
C PHE A 19 -38.49 -1.17 20.93
N GLY A 20 -37.99 -1.80 21.99
CA GLY A 20 -36.76 -2.59 21.97
C GLY A 20 -36.98 -4.06 21.63
N ASN A 21 -35.90 -4.84 21.66
CA ASN A 21 -35.93 -6.27 21.33
C ASN A 21 -36.83 -7.09 22.25
N ALA A 22 -36.97 -6.71 23.53
CA ALA A 22 -37.81 -7.43 24.50
C ALA A 22 -39.27 -7.55 24.04
N PHE A 23 -39.87 -6.42 23.72
CA PHE A 23 -41.26 -6.35 23.25
C PHE A 23 -41.44 -7.08 21.90
N HIS A 24 -40.58 -6.78 20.93
CA HIS A 24 -40.72 -7.35 19.59
C HIS A 24 -40.47 -8.86 19.55
N LEU A 25 -39.48 -9.37 20.31
CA LEU A 25 -39.22 -10.80 20.37
C LEU A 25 -40.39 -11.55 21.02
N CYS A 26 -40.93 -11.03 22.12
CA CYS A 26 -42.13 -11.59 22.76
C CYS A 26 -43.32 -11.61 21.79
N ARG A 27 -43.58 -10.50 21.09
CA ARG A 27 -44.64 -10.41 20.07
C ARG A 27 -44.49 -11.46 18.97
N GLU A 28 -43.28 -11.70 18.48
CA GLU A 28 -43.04 -12.72 17.44
C GLU A 28 -43.16 -14.15 17.97
N ILE A 29 -42.81 -14.42 19.23
CA ILE A 29 -43.08 -15.72 19.87
C ILE A 29 -44.58 -15.95 19.99
N LEU A 30 -45.32 -14.95 20.47
CA LEU A 30 -46.79 -15.04 20.54
C LEU A 30 -47.42 -15.22 19.16
N ARG A 31 -46.83 -14.62 18.11
CA ARG A 31 -47.24 -14.87 16.73
C ARG A 31 -47.03 -16.34 16.34
N LEU A 32 -45.88 -16.92 16.65
CA LEU A 32 -45.61 -18.34 16.38
C LEU A 32 -46.63 -19.22 17.11
N THR A 33 -46.83 -19.00 18.40
CA THR A 33 -47.80 -19.77 19.19
C THR A 33 -49.20 -19.63 18.59
N LYS A 34 -49.59 -18.41 18.20
CA LYS A 34 -50.89 -18.17 17.55
C LYS A 34 -51.02 -18.96 16.25
N LEU A 35 -50.00 -19.00 15.39
CA LEU A 35 -50.03 -19.77 14.14
C LEU A 35 -50.26 -21.26 14.39
N VAL A 36 -49.58 -21.83 15.39
CA VAL A 36 -49.76 -23.24 15.78
C VAL A 36 -51.17 -23.49 16.31
N VAL A 37 -51.66 -22.63 17.21
CA VAL A 37 -53.00 -22.76 17.79
C VAL A 37 -54.09 -22.59 16.73
N ASP A 38 -53.97 -21.59 15.85
CA ASP A 38 -54.93 -21.35 14.77
C ASP A 38 -55.04 -22.57 13.84
N ALA A 39 -53.92 -23.26 13.53
CA ALA A 39 -53.94 -24.48 12.74
C ALA A 39 -54.75 -25.60 13.43
N HIS A 40 -54.55 -25.79 14.74
CA HIS A 40 -55.36 -26.73 15.52
C HIS A 40 -56.84 -26.31 15.59
N VAL A 41 -57.14 -25.02 15.70
CA VAL A 41 -58.52 -24.53 15.71
C VAL A 41 -59.21 -24.81 14.37
N GLN A 42 -58.56 -24.57 13.24
CA GLN A 42 -59.14 -24.87 11.92
C GLN A 42 -59.44 -26.36 11.73
N TYR A 43 -58.55 -27.23 12.22
CA TYR A 43 -58.81 -28.67 12.27
C TYR A 43 -60.03 -29.00 13.15
N ARG A 44 -60.12 -28.43 14.35
CA ARG A 44 -61.22 -28.68 15.29
C ARG A 44 -62.57 -28.12 14.85
N LEU A 45 -62.57 -27.08 14.01
CA LEU A 45 -63.76 -26.55 13.36
C LEU A 45 -64.21 -27.40 12.16
N GLY A 46 -63.45 -28.43 11.76
CA GLY A 46 -63.77 -29.28 10.61
C GLY A 46 -63.41 -28.66 9.26
N ASN A 47 -62.69 -27.54 9.23
CA ASN A 47 -62.32 -26.84 7.98
C ASN A 47 -61.11 -27.47 7.28
N VAL A 48 -60.34 -28.31 7.99
CA VAL A 48 -59.06 -28.88 7.54
C VAL A 48 -58.95 -30.32 8.05
N ASP A 49 -58.38 -31.22 7.25
CA ASP A 49 -58.17 -32.63 7.60
C ASP A 49 -56.93 -32.84 8.51
N ALA A 50 -56.86 -33.98 9.21
CA ALA A 50 -55.76 -34.36 10.10
C ALA A 50 -54.39 -34.39 9.39
N PHE A 51 -54.33 -34.88 8.14
CA PHE A 51 -53.09 -34.89 7.36
C PHE A 51 -52.64 -33.48 6.98
N GLN A 52 -53.59 -32.61 6.63
CA GLN A 52 -53.33 -31.20 6.33
C GLN A 52 -52.88 -30.45 7.58
N LEU A 53 -53.42 -30.75 8.76
CA LEU A 53 -52.93 -30.23 10.04
C LEU A 53 -51.47 -30.65 10.28
N ALA A 54 -51.14 -31.92 10.09
CA ALA A 54 -49.78 -32.41 10.31
C ALA A 54 -48.77 -31.77 9.34
N ASP A 55 -49.13 -31.63 8.05
CA ASP A 55 -48.32 -30.93 7.06
C ASP A 55 -48.20 -29.43 7.38
N ALA A 56 -49.27 -28.79 7.84
CA ALA A 56 -49.25 -27.39 8.26
C ALA A 56 -48.31 -27.18 9.46
N LEU A 57 -48.31 -28.07 10.45
CA LEU A 57 -47.38 -28.01 11.58
C LEU A 57 -45.94 -28.20 11.13
N GLN A 58 -45.68 -29.14 10.21
CA GLN A 58 -44.35 -29.33 9.64
C GLN A 58 -43.90 -28.07 8.91
N TYR A 59 -44.78 -27.48 8.10
CA TYR A 59 -44.50 -26.27 7.37
C TYR A 59 -44.20 -25.10 8.31
N ILE A 60 -45.00 -24.90 9.37
CA ILE A 60 -44.79 -23.85 10.37
C ILE A 60 -43.41 -23.98 11.01
N PHE A 61 -43.06 -25.16 11.56
CA PHE A 61 -41.79 -25.35 12.25
C PHE A 61 -40.58 -25.33 11.31
N ALA A 62 -40.73 -25.70 10.04
CA ALA A 62 -39.67 -25.60 9.04
C ALA A 62 -39.45 -24.15 8.52
N HIS A 63 -40.50 -23.32 8.50
CA HIS A 63 -40.49 -21.99 7.85
C HIS A 63 -40.73 -20.81 8.81
N ILE A 64 -40.42 -20.95 10.11
CA ILE A 64 -40.53 -19.85 11.09
C ILE A 64 -39.82 -18.57 10.64
N GLY A 65 -38.67 -18.68 9.97
CA GLY A 65 -37.94 -17.51 9.46
C GLY A 65 -38.70 -16.72 8.39
N ALA A 66 -39.64 -17.34 7.67
CA ALA A 66 -40.49 -16.70 6.68
C ALA A 66 -41.84 -16.25 7.28
N LEU A 67 -42.45 -17.08 8.13
CA LEU A 67 -43.76 -16.83 8.74
C LEU A 67 -43.71 -15.80 9.88
N THR A 68 -42.56 -15.69 10.54
CA THR A 68 -42.31 -14.73 11.62
C THR A 68 -41.13 -13.81 11.26
N GLY A 69 -40.89 -12.81 12.12
CA GLY A 69 -39.74 -11.90 12.02
C GLY A 69 -38.71 -12.08 13.12
N MET A 70 -38.69 -13.21 13.85
CA MET A 70 -37.90 -13.35 15.09
C MET A 70 -36.40 -13.08 14.90
N TYR A 71 -35.84 -13.49 13.75
CA TYR A 71 -34.42 -13.32 13.42
C TYR A 71 -33.98 -11.85 13.40
N ARG A 72 -34.90 -10.89 13.17
CA ARG A 72 -34.60 -9.45 13.18
C ARG A 72 -34.28 -8.93 14.58
N TYR A 73 -34.92 -9.50 15.59
CA TYR A 73 -34.80 -9.08 16.99
C TYR A 73 -33.82 -9.95 17.79
N LYS A 74 -33.52 -11.16 17.29
CA LYS A 74 -32.44 -12.01 17.79
C LYS A 74 -31.85 -12.86 16.66
N TYR A 75 -30.78 -12.37 16.04
CA TYR A 75 -30.18 -13.01 14.86
C TYR A 75 -29.57 -14.40 15.12
N LYS A 76 -29.17 -14.71 16.36
CA LYS A 76 -28.64 -16.05 16.74
C LYS A 76 -29.66 -17.18 16.44
N LEU A 77 -30.95 -16.85 16.33
CA LEU A 77 -32.02 -17.76 15.91
C LEU A 77 -31.82 -18.36 14.50
N MET A 78 -30.97 -17.75 13.65
CA MET A 78 -30.56 -18.34 12.38
C MET A 78 -29.87 -19.71 12.52
N ARG A 79 -29.38 -20.07 13.72
CA ARG A 79 -28.93 -21.43 14.02
C ARG A 79 -30.10 -22.43 13.93
N GLN A 80 -31.21 -22.13 14.62
CA GLN A 80 -32.40 -22.98 14.60
C GLN A 80 -33.04 -23.04 13.23
N VAL A 81 -33.16 -21.89 12.53
CA VAL A 81 -33.74 -21.85 11.18
C VAL A 81 -32.95 -22.68 10.17
N ARG A 82 -31.61 -22.71 10.27
CA ARG A 82 -30.79 -23.59 9.43
C ARG A 82 -31.02 -25.06 9.79
N MET A 83 -30.97 -25.40 11.07
CA MET A 83 -31.20 -26.76 11.56
C MET A 83 -32.56 -27.32 11.12
N THR A 84 -33.64 -26.51 11.15
CA THR A 84 -34.96 -26.97 10.70
C THR A 84 -35.05 -27.11 9.19
N LYS A 85 -34.28 -26.34 8.41
CA LYS A 85 -34.14 -26.56 6.96
C LYS A 85 -33.37 -27.84 6.66
N ASP A 86 -32.28 -28.10 7.38
CA ASP A 86 -31.49 -29.33 7.22
C ASP A 86 -32.35 -30.57 7.56
N LEU A 87 -33.12 -30.51 8.65
CA LEU A 87 -34.11 -31.54 9.00
C LEU A 87 -35.18 -31.70 7.93
N LYS A 88 -35.69 -30.59 7.35
CA LYS A 88 -36.64 -30.66 6.23
C LYS A 88 -36.04 -31.43 5.05
N HIS A 89 -34.80 -31.12 4.66
CA HIS A 89 -34.13 -31.83 3.57
C HIS A 89 -33.98 -33.32 3.89
N LEU A 90 -33.48 -33.66 5.07
CA LEU A 90 -33.32 -35.05 5.51
C LEU A 90 -34.64 -35.84 5.47
N ILE A 91 -35.70 -35.26 6.03
CA ILE A 91 -37.03 -35.90 6.07
C ILE A 91 -37.58 -36.04 4.66
N TYR A 92 -37.54 -34.98 3.84
CA TYR A 92 -38.19 -34.95 2.53
C TYR A 92 -37.51 -35.90 1.54
N TYR A 93 -36.18 -35.99 1.55
CA TYR A 93 -35.46 -36.95 0.71
C TYR A 93 -35.81 -38.39 1.04
N ARG A 94 -36.07 -38.70 2.31
CA ARG A 94 -36.45 -40.05 2.76
C ARG A 94 -37.94 -40.35 2.58
N PHE A 95 -38.79 -39.34 2.75
CA PHE A 95 -40.25 -39.48 2.69
C PHE A 95 -40.77 -39.48 1.24
N ASN A 96 -40.22 -38.62 0.38
CA ASN A 96 -40.59 -38.51 -1.03
C ASN A 96 -39.74 -39.47 -1.88
N THR A 97 -39.76 -40.76 -1.56
CA THR A 97 -39.08 -41.82 -2.31
C THR A 97 -40.10 -42.84 -2.82
N GLY A 98 -39.84 -43.44 -4.00
CA GLY A 98 -40.73 -44.44 -4.59
C GLY A 98 -41.99 -43.81 -5.22
N PRO A 99 -43.20 -44.33 -4.95
CA PRO A 99 -44.45 -43.79 -5.52
C PRO A 99 -44.81 -42.38 -5.03
N VAL A 100 -44.22 -41.92 -3.91
CA VAL A 100 -44.52 -40.61 -3.32
C VAL A 100 -43.71 -39.53 -4.04
N GLY A 101 -44.41 -38.69 -4.80
CA GLY A 101 -43.82 -37.60 -5.58
C GLY A 101 -43.34 -36.41 -4.76
N LYS A 102 -42.75 -35.41 -5.45
CA LYS A 102 -42.40 -34.12 -4.84
C LYS A 102 -43.67 -33.27 -4.72
N GLY A 103 -44.15 -33.06 -3.49
CA GLY A 103 -45.32 -32.24 -3.23
C GLY A 103 -45.53 -31.90 -1.75
N PRO A 104 -46.54 -31.10 -1.42
CA PRO A 104 -47.04 -30.96 -0.04
C PRO A 104 -47.65 -32.28 0.45
N GLY A 105 -47.69 -32.51 1.77
CA GLY A 105 -48.21 -33.76 2.37
C GLY A 105 -47.23 -34.48 3.32
N VAL A 106 -46.17 -33.81 3.76
CA VAL A 106 -45.18 -34.39 4.67
C VAL A 106 -45.49 -33.94 6.11
N GLY A 107 -46.28 -34.73 6.83
CA GLY A 107 -46.74 -34.41 8.19
C GLY A 107 -45.75 -34.68 9.34
N PHE A 108 -44.45 -34.84 9.09
CA PHE A 108 -43.48 -35.27 10.11
C PHE A 108 -42.83 -34.10 10.87
N TRP A 109 -43.62 -33.46 11.74
CA TRP A 109 -43.27 -32.20 12.41
C TRP A 109 -42.49 -32.30 13.72
N ALA A 110 -42.41 -33.50 14.32
CA ALA A 110 -41.81 -33.70 15.63
C ALA A 110 -40.35 -33.23 15.76
N PRO A 111 -39.44 -33.45 14.78
CA PRO A 111 -38.07 -32.96 14.87
C PRO A 111 -37.99 -31.43 14.90
N GLY A 112 -38.75 -30.76 14.03
CA GLY A 112 -38.82 -29.30 13.98
C GLY A 112 -39.37 -28.71 15.27
N TRP A 113 -40.45 -29.28 15.80
CA TRP A 113 -41.05 -28.88 17.07
C TRP A 113 -40.06 -28.95 18.24
N ARG A 114 -39.30 -30.06 18.36
CA ARG A 114 -38.27 -30.21 19.42
C ARG A 114 -37.21 -29.12 19.37
N VAL A 115 -36.74 -28.75 18.17
CA VAL A 115 -35.76 -27.65 18.00
C VAL A 115 -36.30 -26.34 18.58
N TRP A 116 -37.58 -26.04 18.34
CA TRP A 116 -38.21 -24.82 18.84
C TRP A 116 -38.53 -24.86 20.34
N LEU A 117 -38.86 -26.02 20.89
CA LEU A 117 -38.97 -26.19 22.34
C LEU A 117 -37.64 -25.96 23.06
N PHE A 118 -36.54 -26.51 22.53
CA PHE A 118 -35.21 -26.25 23.12
C PHE A 118 -34.77 -24.80 22.97
N PHE A 119 -35.18 -24.14 21.87
CA PHE A 119 -35.02 -22.69 21.76
C PHE A 119 -35.79 -21.96 22.86
N MET A 120 -37.04 -22.34 23.12
CA MET A 120 -37.86 -21.73 24.17
C MET A 120 -37.25 -21.94 25.56
N ARG A 121 -36.76 -23.14 25.86
CA ARG A 121 -36.03 -23.44 27.12
C ARG A 121 -34.88 -22.44 27.37
N GLY A 122 -34.10 -22.11 26.34
CA GLY A 122 -33.00 -21.16 26.46
C GLY A 122 -33.39 -19.69 26.39
N ILE A 123 -34.55 -19.35 25.81
CA ILE A 123 -34.99 -17.96 25.64
C ILE A 123 -35.79 -17.43 26.83
N VAL A 124 -36.48 -18.31 27.56
CA VAL A 124 -37.37 -17.94 28.67
C VAL A 124 -36.64 -17.10 29.73
N PRO A 125 -35.51 -17.54 30.32
CA PRO A 125 -34.81 -16.73 31.34
C PRO A 125 -34.32 -15.38 30.81
N LEU A 126 -33.94 -15.32 29.53
CA LEU A 126 -33.50 -14.07 28.90
C LEU A 126 -34.67 -13.09 28.74
N LEU A 127 -35.82 -13.58 28.30
CA LEU A 127 -37.01 -12.77 28.11
C LEU A 127 -37.63 -12.33 29.44
N GLU A 128 -37.65 -13.20 30.45
CA GLU A 128 -38.09 -12.84 31.81
C GLU A 128 -37.29 -11.66 32.33
N ARG A 129 -35.95 -11.74 32.28
CA ARG A 129 -35.10 -10.62 32.69
C ARG A 129 -35.35 -9.35 31.85
N TRP A 130 -35.51 -9.50 30.54
CA TRP A 130 -35.71 -8.35 29.65
C TRP A 130 -37.07 -7.68 29.83
N LEU A 131 -38.12 -8.46 30.01
CA LEU A 131 -39.48 -7.98 30.26
C LEU A 131 -39.60 -7.44 31.68
N GLY A 132 -39.02 -8.11 32.68
CA GLY A 132 -38.92 -7.62 34.05
C GLY A 132 -38.26 -6.24 34.10
N ASN A 133 -37.09 -6.08 33.47
CA ASN A 133 -36.43 -4.77 33.38
C ASN A 133 -37.25 -3.73 32.60
N LEU A 134 -38.02 -4.16 31.59
CA LEU A 134 -38.89 -3.26 30.82
C LEU A 134 -40.06 -2.76 31.66
N LEU A 135 -40.71 -3.66 32.41
CA LEU A 135 -41.84 -3.36 33.29
C LEU A 135 -41.39 -2.53 34.49
N ALA A 136 -40.34 -2.92 35.20
CA ALA A 136 -39.76 -2.14 36.30
C ALA A 136 -39.46 -0.72 35.83
N ARG A 137 -38.79 -0.55 34.68
CA ARG A 137 -38.51 0.79 34.13
C ARG A 137 -39.76 1.58 33.71
N GLN A 138 -40.84 0.90 33.35
CA GLN A 138 -42.10 1.53 32.95
C GLN A 138 -42.88 2.02 34.17
N PHE A 139 -42.88 1.27 35.27
CA PHE A 139 -43.63 1.57 36.48
C PHE A 139 -42.82 2.39 37.49
N GLU A 140 -41.58 2.04 37.75
CA GLU A 140 -40.67 2.70 38.71
C GLU A 140 -39.92 3.89 38.09
N GLY A 141 -39.92 4.00 36.75
CA GLY A 141 -39.17 5.01 36.02
C GLY A 141 -37.68 4.65 35.82
N ARG A 142 -36.89 5.61 35.33
CA ARG A 142 -35.44 5.43 35.10
C ARG A 142 -34.62 6.15 36.15
N ASN A 143 -33.72 5.41 36.81
CA ASN A 143 -32.71 5.99 37.68
C ASN A 143 -31.65 6.75 36.85
N SER A 144 -31.67 8.09 36.91
CA SER A 144 -30.82 8.96 36.10
C SER A 144 -29.35 8.98 36.52
N LYS A 145 -29.05 8.72 37.81
CA LYS A 145 -27.70 8.74 38.40
C LYS A 145 -27.26 7.40 39.04
N GLY A 146 -28.07 6.34 38.94
CA GLY A 146 -27.83 5.11 39.72
C GLY A 146 -26.70 4.20 39.23
N ILE A 147 -26.22 4.36 37.99
CA ILE A 147 -25.17 3.49 37.42
C ILE A 147 -24.06 4.35 36.83
N ALA A 148 -22.83 4.19 37.36
CA ALA A 148 -21.64 4.78 36.78
C ALA A 148 -21.44 4.26 35.35
N LYS A 149 -21.26 5.19 34.40
CA LYS A 149 -21.09 4.81 32.99
C LYS A 149 -19.67 4.29 32.77
N THR A 150 -19.55 3.09 32.24
CA THR A 150 -18.25 2.52 31.86
C THR A 150 -17.59 3.33 30.74
N VAL A 151 -16.25 3.41 30.80
CA VAL A 151 -15.44 4.10 29.80
C VAL A 151 -15.29 3.19 28.59
N THR A 152 -16.16 3.37 27.62
CA THR A 152 -16.10 2.67 26.33
C THR A 152 -15.17 3.41 25.35
N LYS A 153 -14.83 2.77 24.23
CA LYS A 153 -13.94 3.29 23.17
C LYS A 153 -14.17 4.78 22.81
N GLN A 154 -15.42 5.23 22.77
CA GLN A 154 -15.77 6.62 22.42
C GLN A 154 -15.31 7.66 23.45
N ARG A 155 -15.11 7.25 24.71
CA ARG A 155 -14.84 8.14 25.85
C ARG A 155 -13.42 8.05 26.38
N VAL A 156 -12.59 7.16 25.85
CA VAL A 156 -11.21 6.94 26.32
C VAL A 156 -10.40 8.23 26.30
N GLU A 157 -10.39 8.96 25.18
CA GLU A 157 -9.62 10.22 25.07
C GLU A 157 -10.16 11.31 26.02
N SER A 158 -11.48 11.48 26.08
CA SER A 158 -12.11 12.48 26.96
C SER A 158 -11.93 12.17 28.45
N HIS A 159 -11.90 10.88 28.80
CA HIS A 159 -11.71 10.45 30.18
C HIS A 159 -10.25 10.60 30.61
N TYR A 160 -9.31 10.26 29.74
CA TYR A 160 -7.89 10.51 29.97
C TYR A 160 -7.61 12.01 30.22
N ASP A 161 -8.20 12.90 29.40
CA ASP A 161 -8.07 14.35 29.62
C ASP A 161 -8.72 14.82 30.94
N LEU A 162 -9.78 14.16 31.40
CA LEU A 162 -10.44 14.46 32.67
C LEU A 162 -9.56 14.06 33.86
N GLU A 163 -9.03 12.84 33.84
CA GLU A 163 -8.14 12.32 34.88
C GLU A 163 -6.82 13.10 34.95
N LEU A 164 -6.24 13.42 33.79
CA LEU A 164 -5.02 14.24 33.73
C LEU A 164 -5.23 15.61 34.39
N ARG A 165 -6.35 16.28 34.09
CA ARG A 165 -6.68 17.58 34.70
C ARG A 165 -6.89 17.47 36.20
N ALA A 166 -7.55 16.42 36.66
CA ALA A 166 -7.74 16.17 38.09
C ALA A 166 -6.40 15.94 38.79
N ALA A 167 -5.51 15.12 38.22
CA ALA A 167 -4.19 14.85 38.76
C ALA A 167 -3.32 16.12 38.84
N VAL A 168 -3.27 16.92 37.77
CA VAL A 168 -2.53 18.20 37.78
C VAL A 168 -3.11 19.15 38.84
N MET A 169 -4.45 19.18 39.00
CA MET A 169 -5.09 20.02 40.00
C MET A 169 -4.74 19.60 41.43
N HIS A 170 -4.65 18.29 41.71
CA HIS A 170 -4.18 17.79 43.01
C HIS A 170 -2.74 18.24 43.30
N ASP A 171 -1.81 18.00 42.36
CA ASP A 171 -0.41 18.41 42.51
C ASP A 171 -0.25 19.94 42.71
N ILE A 172 -1.05 20.74 42.00
CA ILE A 172 -1.04 22.20 42.16
C ILE A 172 -1.53 22.62 43.55
N LEU A 173 -2.60 22.01 44.05
CA LEU A 173 -3.19 22.37 45.35
C LEU A 173 -2.28 21.98 46.52
N ASP A 174 -1.52 20.90 46.38
CA ASP A 174 -0.54 20.45 47.37
C ASP A 174 0.70 21.35 47.42
N MET A 175 1.10 21.93 46.28
CA MET A 175 2.26 22.80 46.18
C MET A 175 1.98 24.27 46.50
N MET A 176 0.72 24.73 46.41
CA MET A 176 0.38 26.12 46.69
C MET A 176 0.21 26.39 48.21
N PRO A 177 0.72 27.51 48.74
CA PRO A 177 0.40 27.96 50.09
C PRO A 177 -1.12 28.19 50.27
N GLU A 178 -1.65 27.94 51.47
CA GLU A 178 -3.09 27.97 51.76
C GLU A 178 -3.80 29.27 51.35
N SER A 179 -3.08 30.40 51.32
CA SER A 179 -3.60 31.72 50.94
C SER A 179 -3.86 31.92 49.43
N ILE A 180 -3.38 31.04 48.53
CA ILE A 180 -3.39 31.27 47.06
C ILE A 180 -4.21 30.21 46.27
N LYS A 181 -4.72 29.17 46.95
CA LYS A 181 -5.17 27.90 46.32
C LYS A 181 -6.30 28.00 45.28
N GLN A 182 -7.30 28.87 45.46
CA GLN A 182 -8.53 28.79 44.62
C GLN A 182 -8.50 29.67 43.35
N ASN A 183 -7.76 30.78 43.33
CA ASN A 183 -7.86 31.76 42.25
C ASN A 183 -6.96 31.48 41.04
N LYS A 184 -5.87 30.72 41.19
CA LYS A 184 -4.86 30.50 40.13
C LYS A 184 -4.94 29.13 39.43
N ALA A 185 -5.66 28.16 39.98
CA ALA A 185 -5.72 26.79 39.43
C ALA A 185 -6.25 26.75 37.98
N LYS A 186 -7.29 27.53 37.68
CA LYS A 186 -7.86 27.61 36.32
C LYS A 186 -6.86 28.16 35.29
N THR A 187 -6.08 29.17 35.66
CA THR A 187 -5.06 29.78 34.79
C THR A 187 -3.92 28.79 34.52
N ILE A 188 -3.48 28.05 35.54
CA ILE A 188 -2.45 27.01 35.34
C ILE A 188 -2.95 25.91 34.39
N LEU A 189 -4.22 25.49 34.48
CA LEU A 189 -4.81 24.53 33.54
C LEU A 189 -4.93 25.07 32.10
N GLN A 190 -5.07 26.39 31.93
CA GLN A 190 -4.98 27.03 30.62
C GLN A 190 -3.55 26.96 30.07
N HIS A 191 -2.54 27.25 30.89
CA HIS A 191 -1.14 27.08 30.52
C HIS A 191 -0.80 25.62 30.18
N LEU A 192 -1.31 24.64 30.93
CA LEU A 192 -1.17 23.22 30.58
C LEU A 192 -1.78 22.90 29.20
N SER A 193 -2.95 23.47 28.91
CA SER A 193 -3.61 23.26 27.62
C SER A 193 -2.85 23.91 26.47
N GLU A 194 -2.24 25.08 26.72
CA GLU A 194 -1.43 25.79 25.74
C GLU A 194 -0.08 25.11 25.51
N ALA A 195 0.62 24.70 26.57
CA ALA A 195 1.85 23.91 26.48
C ALA A 195 1.64 22.63 25.65
N TRP A 196 0.48 21.98 25.77
CA TRP A 196 0.13 20.83 24.93
C TRP A 196 -0.07 21.20 23.44
N ARG A 197 -0.60 22.39 23.14
CA ARG A 197 -0.72 22.88 21.75
C ARG A 197 0.66 23.22 21.18
N CYS A 198 1.48 23.96 21.92
CA CYS A 198 2.86 24.27 21.55
C CYS A 198 3.67 22.98 21.30
N TRP A 199 3.57 21.98 22.17
CA TRP A 199 4.24 20.70 21.96
C TRP A 199 3.81 20.01 20.65
N LYS A 200 2.50 20.00 20.32
CA LYS A 200 2.02 19.42 19.06
C LYS A 200 2.44 20.22 17.82
N ALA A 201 2.60 21.53 17.95
CA ALA A 201 3.05 22.44 16.90
C ALA A 201 4.58 22.51 16.77
N ASN A 202 5.31 21.85 17.69
CA ASN A 202 6.75 21.98 17.86
C ASN A 202 7.25 23.42 18.11
N ILE A 203 6.41 24.23 18.76
CA ILE A 203 6.78 25.58 19.15
C ILE A 203 7.41 25.52 20.55
N PRO A 204 8.57 26.14 20.78
CA PRO A 204 9.17 26.21 22.12
C PRO A 204 8.21 26.97 23.04
N TRP A 205 7.79 26.30 24.12
CA TRP A 205 6.90 26.89 25.11
C TRP A 205 7.74 27.47 26.25
N LYS A 206 7.80 28.80 26.33
CA LYS A 206 8.42 29.53 27.44
C LYS A 206 7.52 30.69 27.84
N VAL A 207 7.13 30.73 29.11
CA VAL A 207 6.28 31.81 29.65
C VAL A 207 7.12 32.73 30.54
N PRO A 208 7.30 34.01 30.19
CA PRO A 208 8.01 34.96 31.04
C PRO A 208 7.34 35.10 32.42
N GLY A 209 8.15 35.07 33.48
CA GLY A 209 7.67 35.26 34.86
C GLY A 209 6.91 34.08 35.49
N MET A 210 6.89 32.90 34.85
CA MET A 210 6.29 31.70 35.43
C MET A 210 7.21 31.08 36.51
N PRO A 211 6.67 30.68 37.68
CA PRO A 211 7.45 29.93 38.67
C PRO A 211 7.98 28.61 38.10
N THR A 212 9.27 28.34 38.27
CA THR A 212 9.95 27.13 37.76
C THR A 212 9.29 25.84 38.26
N ALA A 213 8.77 25.84 39.49
CA ALA A 213 8.03 24.72 40.05
C ALA A 213 6.77 24.38 39.23
N ILE A 214 6.00 25.38 38.80
CA ILE A 214 4.80 25.20 37.97
C ILE A 214 5.19 24.78 36.55
N GLU A 215 6.24 25.40 36.00
CA GLU A 215 6.78 25.05 34.67
C GLU A 215 7.21 23.57 34.61
N ASN A 216 7.86 23.06 35.66
CA ASN A 216 8.29 21.67 35.77
C ASN A 216 7.11 20.70 35.88
N ILE A 217 6.06 21.02 36.65
CA ILE A 217 4.84 20.20 36.73
C ILE A 217 4.18 20.11 35.35
N ILE A 218 3.99 21.25 34.69
CA ILE A 218 3.39 21.29 33.35
C ILE A 218 4.23 20.43 32.40
N SER A 219 5.55 20.64 32.36
CA SER A 219 6.46 19.88 31.50
C SER A 219 6.40 18.36 31.75
N ARG A 220 6.33 17.94 33.03
CA ARG A 220 6.16 16.54 33.42
C ARG A 220 4.88 15.93 32.86
N TYR A 221 3.74 16.61 33.03
CA TYR A 221 2.45 16.12 32.54
C TYR A 221 2.32 16.20 31.01
N ILE A 222 2.93 17.20 30.37
CA ILE A 222 3.02 17.26 28.91
C ILE A 222 3.84 16.09 28.36
N LYS A 223 4.98 15.75 28.98
CA LYS A 223 5.79 14.58 28.60
C LYS A 223 5.01 13.27 28.77
N SER A 224 4.30 13.11 29.89
CA SER A 224 3.43 11.94 30.11
C SER A 224 2.34 11.82 29.03
N LYS A 225 1.66 12.92 28.72
CA LYS A 225 0.63 12.98 27.67
C LYS A 225 1.21 12.73 26.27
N ALA A 226 2.40 13.24 25.99
CA ALA A 226 3.14 13.00 24.76
C ALA A 226 3.46 11.52 24.57
N ASN A 227 4.00 10.86 25.60
CA ASN A 227 4.31 9.42 25.58
C ASN A 227 3.06 8.59 25.29
N TRP A 228 1.95 8.86 25.99
CA TRP A 228 0.67 8.20 25.74
C TRP A 228 0.18 8.44 24.29
N TRP A 229 0.27 9.68 23.81
CA TRP A 229 -0.20 10.05 22.47
C TRP A 229 0.59 9.36 21.36
N THR A 230 1.92 9.28 21.51
CA THR A 230 2.86 8.60 20.59
C THR A 230 2.67 7.09 20.63
N PHE A 231 2.57 6.49 21.81
CA PHE A 231 2.28 5.05 21.95
C PHE A 231 0.97 4.65 21.25
N VAL A 232 -0.09 5.44 21.46
CA VAL A 232 -1.38 5.19 20.79
C VAL A 232 -1.27 5.38 19.26
N ALA A 233 -0.41 6.28 18.78
CA ALA A 233 -0.15 6.41 17.34
C ALA A 233 0.51 5.15 16.77
N HIS A 234 1.60 4.67 17.39
CA HIS A 234 2.30 3.44 16.96
C HIS A 234 1.40 2.20 17.05
N TYR A 235 0.68 2.02 18.16
CA TYR A 235 -0.25 0.91 18.34
C TYR A 235 -1.32 0.87 17.24
N ASN A 236 -1.93 2.03 16.95
CA ASN A 236 -2.91 2.09 15.86
C ASN A 236 -2.27 1.95 14.48
N ARG A 237 -1.02 2.40 14.28
CA ARG A 237 -0.33 2.25 13.00
C ARG A 237 -0.07 0.78 12.71
N GLU A 238 0.41 0.04 13.69
CA GLU A 238 0.67 -1.40 13.54
C GLU A 238 -0.62 -2.18 13.30
N ARG A 239 -1.72 -1.80 13.96
CA ARG A 239 -3.04 -2.40 13.69
C ARG A 239 -3.55 -2.14 12.28
N ILE A 240 -3.36 -0.92 11.77
CA ILE A 240 -3.71 -0.57 10.39
C ILE A 240 -2.85 -1.37 9.41
N ARG A 241 -1.54 -1.44 9.66
CA ARG A 241 -0.57 -2.17 8.82
C ARG A 241 -0.89 -3.67 8.71
N ARG A 242 -1.34 -4.30 9.81
CA ARG A 242 -1.77 -5.71 9.84
C ARG A 242 -3.15 -5.95 9.21
N GLY A 243 -3.87 -4.90 8.81
CA GLY A 243 -5.24 -5.03 8.28
C GLY A 243 -6.28 -5.41 9.34
N ALA A 244 -6.03 -5.09 10.62
CA ALA A 244 -7.01 -5.32 11.68
C ALA A 244 -8.26 -4.45 11.49
N THR A 245 -9.38 -4.80 12.12
CA THR A 245 -10.60 -3.99 12.07
C THR A 245 -10.39 -2.66 12.78
N VAL A 246 -10.28 -1.58 11.99
CA VAL A 246 -10.04 -0.21 12.47
C VAL A 246 -11.08 0.73 11.85
N ASP A 247 -11.61 1.65 12.68
CA ASP A 247 -12.60 2.63 12.21
C ASP A 247 -11.94 3.70 11.33
N LYS A 248 -12.67 4.16 10.32
CA LYS A 248 -12.23 5.25 9.42
C LYS A 248 -11.76 6.50 10.17
N ALA A 249 -12.41 6.85 11.29
CA ALA A 249 -12.02 8.00 12.10
C ALA A 249 -10.66 7.81 12.77
N VAL A 250 -10.34 6.58 13.21
CA VAL A 250 -9.04 6.25 13.82
C VAL A 250 -7.93 6.34 12.79
N ILE A 251 -8.15 5.86 11.56
CA ILE A 251 -7.20 5.98 10.44
C ILE A 251 -6.87 7.46 10.18
N LYS A 252 -7.89 8.31 10.02
CA LYS A 252 -7.68 9.75 9.79
C LYS A 252 -6.97 10.44 10.96
N LYS A 253 -7.33 10.09 12.20
CA LYS A 253 -6.64 10.60 13.39
C LYS A 253 -5.18 10.18 13.36
N ASN A 254 -4.89 8.90 13.12
CA ASN A 254 -3.54 8.36 13.08
C ASN A 254 -2.67 9.05 12.02
N LEU A 255 -3.19 9.22 10.80
CA LEU A 255 -2.51 9.99 9.75
C LEU A 255 -2.11 11.38 10.25
N GLY A 256 -3.04 12.11 10.87
CA GLY A 256 -2.75 13.43 11.45
C GLY A 256 -1.76 13.41 12.62
N ARG A 257 -1.64 12.28 13.34
CA ARG A 257 -0.63 12.10 14.40
C ARG A 257 0.75 11.86 13.80
N LEU A 258 0.86 10.92 12.86
CA LEU A 258 2.12 10.56 12.21
C LEU A 258 2.69 11.74 11.40
N THR A 259 1.85 12.53 10.73
CA THR A 259 2.31 13.76 10.05
C THR A 259 2.99 14.73 11.03
N ARG A 260 2.45 14.90 12.25
CA ARG A 260 3.08 15.77 13.26
C ARG A 260 4.37 15.17 13.80
N LEU A 261 4.42 13.86 14.03
CA LEU A 261 5.65 13.19 14.49
C LEU A 261 6.76 13.30 13.45
N TYR A 262 6.42 13.08 12.18
CA TYR A 262 7.36 13.25 11.07
C TYR A 262 7.90 14.68 11.02
N LEU A 263 7.03 15.70 11.01
CA LEU A 263 7.48 17.09 10.92
C LEU A 263 8.26 17.57 12.15
N LYS A 264 8.01 16.99 13.34
CA LYS A 264 8.83 17.25 14.54
C LYS A 264 10.24 16.69 14.36
N ALA A 265 10.36 15.47 13.84
CA ALA A 265 11.66 14.86 13.55
C ALA A 265 12.38 15.59 12.41
N GLU A 266 11.65 16.00 11.37
CA GLU A 266 12.19 16.77 10.24
C GLU A 266 12.73 18.13 10.70
N GLN A 267 11.98 18.86 11.53
CA GLN A 267 12.46 20.12 12.12
C GLN A 267 13.74 19.95 12.94
N GLU A 268 13.84 18.87 13.71
CA GLU A 268 15.06 18.55 14.47
C GLU A 268 16.22 18.20 13.52
N HIS A 269 15.95 17.43 12.47
CA HIS A 269 16.94 17.06 11.45
C HIS A 269 17.52 18.31 10.74
N GLN A 270 16.65 19.22 10.30
CA GLN A 270 17.06 20.48 9.66
C GLN A 270 17.83 21.39 10.64
N HIS A 271 17.41 21.45 11.91
CA HIS A 271 18.14 22.21 12.94
C HIS A 271 19.51 21.60 13.24
N GLY A 272 19.60 20.27 13.31
CA GLY A 272 20.85 19.53 13.48
C GLY A 272 21.85 19.83 12.37
N TYR A 273 21.42 19.79 11.11
CA TYR A 273 22.26 20.13 9.96
C TYR A 273 22.83 21.57 10.05
N LEU A 274 21.99 22.55 10.37
CA LEU A 274 22.43 23.94 10.49
C LEU A 274 23.35 24.18 11.70
N LYS A 275 23.21 23.37 12.75
CA LYS A 275 23.99 23.47 13.98
C LYS A 275 25.34 22.76 13.87
N ASP A 276 25.35 21.54 13.35
CA ASP A 276 26.54 20.69 13.26
C ASP A 276 27.38 21.01 12.01
N GLY A 277 26.77 21.66 11.01
CA GLY A 277 27.39 21.97 9.72
C GLY A 277 27.17 20.86 8.68
N PRO A 278 27.69 21.04 7.45
CA PRO A 278 27.56 20.03 6.40
C PRO A 278 28.15 18.68 6.82
N TYR A 279 27.36 17.61 6.67
CA TYR A 279 27.80 16.25 6.99
C TYR A 279 28.83 15.71 5.98
N ILE A 280 28.85 16.27 4.77
CA ILE A 280 29.84 15.97 3.76
C ILE A 280 31.14 16.74 4.04
N SER A 281 32.27 16.03 4.06
CA SER A 281 33.57 16.68 4.20
C SER A 281 33.95 17.40 2.91
N ALA A 282 34.75 18.47 3.03
CA ALA A 282 35.22 19.20 1.85
C ALA A 282 36.05 18.32 0.90
N GLU A 283 36.83 17.38 1.44
CA GLU A 283 37.62 16.43 0.66
C GLU A 283 36.74 15.46 -0.13
N GLU A 284 35.71 14.88 0.51
CA GLU A 284 34.73 14.02 -0.16
C GLU A 284 33.99 14.79 -1.25
N ALA A 285 33.52 16.02 -0.96
CA ALA A 285 32.83 16.86 -1.93
C ALA A 285 33.70 17.17 -3.16
N VAL A 286 34.98 17.48 -2.96
CA VAL A 286 35.93 17.71 -4.06
C VAL A 286 36.15 16.44 -4.87
N ALA A 287 36.30 15.28 -4.22
CA ALA A 287 36.46 14.00 -4.92
C ALA A 287 35.23 13.67 -5.78
N ILE A 288 34.01 13.83 -5.24
CA ILE A 288 32.75 13.60 -5.95
C ILE A 288 32.61 14.57 -7.13
N TYR A 289 32.87 15.85 -6.91
CA TYR A 289 32.82 16.87 -7.95
C TYR A 289 33.82 16.55 -9.08
N THR A 290 35.06 16.21 -8.72
CA THR A 290 36.13 15.89 -9.68
C THR A 290 35.81 14.63 -10.48
N ALA A 291 35.30 13.58 -9.84
CA ALA A 291 34.85 12.37 -10.53
C ALA A 291 33.71 12.67 -11.52
N THR A 292 32.79 13.57 -11.14
CA THR A 292 31.69 13.99 -12.03
C THR A 292 32.21 14.81 -13.22
N VAL A 293 33.17 15.72 -12.99
CA VAL A 293 33.81 16.49 -14.07
C VAL A 293 34.50 15.54 -15.06
N HIS A 294 35.35 14.63 -14.59
CA HIS A 294 36.04 13.68 -15.46
C HIS A 294 35.07 12.76 -16.21
N TRP A 295 33.96 12.36 -15.59
CA TRP A 295 32.89 11.64 -16.28
C TRP A 295 32.32 12.47 -17.44
N LEU A 296 31.89 13.71 -17.17
CA LEU A 296 31.28 14.56 -18.20
C LEU A 296 32.26 14.93 -19.33
N GLU A 297 33.54 15.16 -19.01
CA GLU A 297 34.60 15.36 -19.98
C GLU A 297 34.82 14.12 -20.86
N SER A 298 34.87 12.93 -20.26
CA SER A 298 35.00 11.67 -21.01
C SER A 298 33.84 11.44 -21.98
N ARG A 299 32.64 11.91 -21.62
CA ARG A 299 31.43 11.86 -22.45
C ARG A 299 31.35 13.00 -23.48
N LYS A 300 32.29 13.96 -23.45
CA LYS A 300 32.24 15.20 -24.26
C LYS A 300 30.90 15.92 -24.10
N PHE A 301 30.37 15.96 -22.89
CA PHE A 301 29.05 16.51 -22.62
C PHE A 301 29.05 18.04 -22.80
N ALA A 302 28.10 18.56 -23.57
CA ALA A 302 27.88 19.99 -23.70
C ALA A 302 26.83 20.45 -22.67
N PRO A 303 27.12 21.44 -21.80
CA PRO A 303 26.15 21.94 -20.81
C PRO A 303 24.87 22.50 -21.46
N ILE A 304 23.73 22.25 -20.82
CA ILE A 304 22.41 22.66 -21.28
C ILE A 304 22.26 24.18 -21.11
N PRO A 305 22.04 24.94 -22.19
CA PRO A 305 21.92 26.38 -22.13
C PRO A 305 20.57 26.79 -21.52
N PHE A 306 20.49 28.05 -21.13
CA PHE A 306 19.20 28.67 -20.81
C PHE A 306 18.26 28.62 -22.03
N PRO A 307 16.94 28.38 -21.87
CA PRO A 307 15.98 28.41 -22.96
C PRO A 307 16.05 29.74 -23.74
N PRO A 308 16.51 29.74 -25.01
CA PRO A 308 16.69 31.00 -25.75
C PRO A 308 15.35 31.69 -25.99
N LEU A 309 15.35 33.00 -26.17
CA LEU A 309 14.12 33.80 -26.38
C LEU A 309 13.24 33.23 -27.50
N SER A 310 13.86 32.83 -28.61
CA SER A 310 13.23 32.23 -29.79
C SER A 310 13.61 30.74 -29.93
N TYR A 311 13.16 29.90 -28.99
CA TYR A 311 13.37 28.46 -29.08
C TYR A 311 12.28 27.80 -29.93
N LYS A 312 12.68 26.92 -30.86
CA LYS A 312 11.78 26.31 -31.84
C LYS A 312 10.69 25.43 -31.20
N HIS A 313 10.99 24.76 -30.09
CA HIS A 313 10.11 23.78 -29.46
C HIS A 313 9.38 24.32 -28.22
N ASP A 314 9.47 25.61 -27.92
CA ASP A 314 8.93 26.18 -26.68
C ASP A 314 7.44 25.94 -26.48
N THR A 315 6.65 26.16 -27.53
CA THR A 315 5.20 25.99 -27.48
C THR A 315 4.82 24.52 -27.31
N GLN A 316 5.58 23.61 -27.93
CA GLN A 316 5.36 22.16 -27.80
C GLN A 316 5.64 21.70 -26.36
N LEU A 317 6.76 22.12 -25.78
CA LEU A 317 7.10 21.80 -24.38
C LEU A 317 6.09 22.40 -23.39
N LEU A 318 5.61 23.62 -23.65
CA LEU A 318 4.56 24.22 -22.82
C LEU A 318 3.26 23.42 -22.89
N VAL A 319 2.82 23.01 -24.09
CA VAL A 319 1.61 22.21 -24.24
C VAL A 319 1.70 20.90 -23.47
N LEU A 320 2.82 20.17 -23.59
CA LEU A 320 3.06 18.93 -22.83
C LEU A 320 3.04 19.17 -21.30
N ALA A 321 3.66 20.26 -20.84
CA ALA A 321 3.63 20.64 -19.43
C ALA A 321 2.20 20.93 -18.93
N LEU A 322 1.41 21.68 -19.71
CA LEU A 322 0.03 22.02 -19.36
C LEU A 322 -0.90 20.78 -19.38
N GLU A 323 -0.70 19.86 -20.32
CA GLU A 323 -1.44 18.59 -20.38
C GLU A 323 -1.19 17.74 -19.13
N LYS A 324 0.08 17.55 -18.75
CA LYS A 324 0.48 16.84 -17.52
C LYS A 324 -0.15 17.45 -16.27
N LEU A 325 -0.25 18.79 -16.21
CA LEU A 325 -0.92 19.47 -15.10
C LEU A 325 -2.44 19.29 -15.12
N LYS A 326 -3.07 19.29 -16.29
CA LYS A 326 -4.52 19.12 -16.47
C LYS A 326 -4.98 17.70 -16.13
N GLU A 327 -4.18 16.67 -16.42
CA GLU A 327 -4.50 15.27 -16.09
C GLU A 327 -4.73 15.04 -14.59
N ALA A 328 -3.94 15.71 -13.74
CA ALA A 328 -4.06 15.62 -12.28
C ALA A 328 -5.45 16.05 -11.75
N TYR A 329 -6.19 16.82 -12.54
CA TYR A 329 -7.49 17.41 -12.20
C TYR A 329 -8.68 16.70 -12.84
N SER A 330 -8.47 15.92 -13.90
CA SER A 330 -9.54 15.22 -14.64
C SER A 330 -10.37 14.25 -13.78
N VAL A 331 -9.87 13.83 -12.62
CA VAL A 331 -10.52 12.86 -11.71
C VAL A 331 -11.28 13.52 -10.54
N LYS A 332 -11.03 14.80 -10.21
CA LYS A 332 -11.57 15.45 -9.01
C LYS A 332 -12.87 16.19 -9.30
N GLY A 333 -13.95 15.84 -8.58
CA GLY A 333 -15.23 16.56 -8.62
C GLY A 333 -15.29 17.88 -7.84
N ARG A 334 -14.17 18.31 -7.22
CA ARG A 334 -14.00 19.64 -6.60
C ARG A 334 -12.59 20.12 -6.95
N LEU A 335 -12.52 21.16 -7.75
CA LEU A 335 -11.31 21.69 -8.35
C LEU A 335 -10.93 23.02 -7.67
N SER A 336 -9.64 23.33 -7.62
CA SER A 336 -9.18 24.69 -7.37
C SER A 336 -9.41 25.49 -8.66
N GLU A 337 -10.51 26.25 -8.72
CA GLU A 337 -10.89 27.06 -9.90
C GLU A 337 -9.73 27.92 -10.42
N ARG A 338 -8.88 28.41 -9.51
CA ARG A 338 -7.72 29.25 -9.81
C ARG A 338 -6.64 28.60 -10.68
N GLU A 339 -6.39 27.30 -10.52
CA GLU A 339 -5.31 26.61 -11.26
C GLU A 339 -5.74 26.26 -12.68
N LEU A 340 -6.99 25.81 -12.87
CA LEU A 340 -7.53 25.57 -14.21
C LEU A 340 -7.60 26.87 -15.02
N ALA A 341 -8.03 27.99 -14.42
CA ALA A 341 -8.05 29.28 -15.09
C ALA A 341 -6.65 29.72 -15.57
N LEU A 342 -5.60 29.46 -14.79
CA LEU A 342 -4.22 29.77 -15.19
C LEU A 342 -3.71 28.86 -16.32
N ILE A 343 -4.13 27.59 -16.32
CA ILE A 343 -3.81 26.65 -17.41
C ILE A 343 -4.53 27.07 -18.69
N GLU A 344 -5.82 27.42 -18.63
CA GLU A 344 -6.59 27.91 -19.77
C GLU A 344 -6.00 29.21 -20.35
N GLN A 345 -5.67 30.18 -19.49
CA GLN A 345 -4.98 31.41 -19.91
C GLN A 345 -3.62 31.13 -20.59
N ALA A 346 -2.90 30.09 -20.13
CA ALA A 346 -1.63 29.70 -20.74
C ALA A 346 -1.81 29.04 -22.12
N TYR A 347 -2.94 28.38 -22.37
CA TYR A 347 -3.30 27.89 -23.71
C TYR A 347 -3.72 29.03 -24.64
N ASP A 348 -4.48 30.01 -24.14
CA ASP A 348 -4.96 31.15 -24.94
C ASP A 348 -3.81 32.07 -25.35
N ASN A 349 -2.88 32.38 -24.43
CA ASN A 349 -1.76 33.29 -24.65
C ASN A 349 -0.41 32.64 -24.28
N PRO A 350 0.10 31.68 -25.09
CA PRO A 350 1.29 30.91 -24.76
C PRO A 350 2.57 31.76 -24.72
N HIS A 351 2.70 32.76 -25.59
CA HIS A 351 3.90 33.61 -25.66
C HIS A 351 4.08 34.48 -24.40
N GLU A 352 2.99 35.04 -23.87
CA GLU A 352 3.02 35.79 -22.61
C GLU A 352 3.39 34.86 -21.45
N CYS A 353 2.81 33.65 -21.41
CA CYS A 353 3.13 32.66 -20.39
C CYS A 353 4.61 32.24 -20.46
N LEU A 354 5.15 31.99 -21.64
CA LEU A 354 6.57 31.66 -21.84
C LEU A 354 7.50 32.79 -21.39
N SER A 355 7.15 34.04 -21.70
CA SER A 355 7.89 35.22 -21.24
C SER A 355 7.90 35.29 -19.70
N ARG A 356 6.76 35.04 -19.06
CA ARG A 356 6.63 34.97 -17.61
C ARG A 356 7.48 33.84 -17.01
N ILE A 357 7.44 32.63 -17.58
CA ILE A 357 8.23 31.48 -17.16
C ILE A 357 9.72 31.81 -17.22
N LYS A 358 10.23 32.28 -18.38
CA LYS A 358 11.65 32.62 -18.56
C LYS A 358 12.08 33.74 -17.61
N ARG A 359 11.24 34.74 -17.38
CA ARG A 359 11.51 35.79 -16.39
C ARG A 359 11.63 35.21 -14.98
N CYS A 360 10.73 34.30 -14.57
CA CYS A 360 10.82 33.62 -13.29
C CYS A 360 12.11 32.79 -13.16
N LEU A 361 12.52 32.07 -14.21
CA LEU A 361 13.76 31.29 -14.22
C LEU A 361 15.03 32.15 -14.07
N LEU A 362 14.98 33.41 -14.52
CA LEU A 362 16.11 34.35 -14.41
C LEU A 362 16.16 35.08 -13.06
N THR A 363 15.01 35.53 -12.55
CA THR A 363 14.99 36.49 -11.43
C THR A 363 14.50 35.92 -10.11
N GLN A 364 13.72 34.84 -10.12
CA GLN A 364 13.07 34.35 -8.91
C GLN A 364 13.97 33.40 -8.12
N GLN A 365 14.46 33.86 -6.97
CA GLN A 365 15.25 33.05 -6.02
C GLN A 365 14.55 32.83 -4.68
N ALA A 366 13.41 33.48 -4.45
CA ALA A 366 12.57 33.26 -3.28
C ALA A 366 11.16 32.82 -3.73
N PHE A 367 10.64 31.78 -3.09
CA PHE A 367 9.36 31.16 -3.44
C PHE A 367 8.39 31.18 -2.28
N LYS A 368 7.11 30.98 -2.59
CA LYS A 368 6.08 30.86 -1.57
C LYS A 368 6.24 29.57 -0.76
N GLU A 369 5.63 29.56 0.42
CA GLU A 369 5.54 28.37 1.26
C GLU A 369 4.78 27.23 0.57
N LEU A 370 5.22 25.99 0.82
CA LEU A 370 4.64 24.78 0.24
C LEU A 370 3.86 24.01 1.30
N GLY A 371 2.63 23.62 0.98
CA GLY A 371 1.82 22.82 1.91
C GLY A 371 2.23 21.35 1.88
N VAL A 372 2.44 20.71 3.04
CA VAL A 372 2.74 19.28 3.14
C VAL A 372 1.52 18.50 3.63
N LYS A 373 1.14 17.46 2.88
CA LYS A 373 0.14 16.47 3.26
C LYS A 373 0.74 15.07 3.13
N PHE A 374 0.06 14.07 3.69
CA PHE A 374 0.46 12.68 3.52
C PHE A 374 -0.67 11.85 2.91
N PHE A 375 -0.31 11.04 1.91
CA PHE A 375 -1.14 9.99 1.39
C PHE A 375 -0.86 8.68 2.13
N ASP A 376 -1.92 8.10 2.71
CA ASP A 376 -1.82 6.85 3.48
C ASP A 376 -2.07 5.64 2.57
N THR A 377 -1.01 4.85 2.33
CA THR A 377 -1.09 3.55 1.64
C THR A 377 -1.50 2.40 2.58
N TYR A 378 -1.76 2.69 3.86
CA TYR A 378 -1.92 1.76 4.98
C TYR A 378 -0.66 1.00 5.40
N ASP A 379 0.42 1.06 4.63
CA ASP A 379 1.72 0.49 4.98
C ASP A 379 2.79 1.55 5.19
N LYS A 380 2.97 2.41 4.20
CA LYS A 380 3.84 3.61 4.26
C LYS A 380 3.02 4.89 4.09
N LEU A 381 3.58 6.02 4.51
CA LEU A 381 3.01 7.33 4.27
C LEU A 381 3.85 8.03 3.20
N ILE A 382 3.19 8.56 2.17
CA ILE A 382 3.87 9.25 1.07
C ILE A 382 3.62 10.75 1.23
N PRO A 383 4.65 11.60 1.33
CA PRO A 383 4.47 13.04 1.38
C PRO A 383 3.92 13.55 0.04
N CYS A 384 2.97 14.48 0.11
CA CYS A 384 2.37 15.15 -1.04
C CYS A 384 2.50 16.65 -0.79
N TYR A 385 3.11 17.36 -1.74
CA TYR A 385 3.37 18.77 -1.64
C TYR A 385 2.37 19.55 -2.49
N ASP A 386 1.77 20.58 -1.90
CA ASP A 386 0.89 21.53 -2.57
C ASP A 386 1.74 22.77 -2.94
N ILE A 387 1.99 22.94 -4.24
CA ILE A 387 2.78 24.03 -4.82
C ILE A 387 1.85 25.10 -5.39
N GLU A 388 2.27 26.37 -5.31
CA GLU A 388 1.54 27.48 -5.93
C GLU A 388 1.38 27.26 -7.45
N PRO A 389 0.17 27.43 -8.02
CA PRO A 389 -0.10 27.14 -9.44
C PRO A 389 0.83 27.83 -10.45
N VAL A 390 1.18 29.10 -10.24
CA VAL A 390 2.06 29.85 -11.16
C VAL A 390 3.46 29.26 -11.16
N GLU A 391 3.99 28.93 -9.98
CA GLU A 391 5.30 28.31 -9.84
C GLU A 391 5.29 26.89 -10.42
N LYS A 392 4.19 26.16 -10.23
CA LYS A 392 4.00 24.81 -10.76
C LYS A 392 4.01 24.74 -12.29
N ILE A 393 3.48 25.76 -12.99
CA ILE A 393 3.56 25.86 -14.46
C ILE A 393 5.02 26.06 -14.90
N THR A 394 5.76 26.95 -14.22
CA THR A 394 7.19 27.17 -14.49
C THR A 394 8.01 25.90 -14.24
N ASP A 395 7.77 25.22 -13.11
CA ASP A 395 8.44 23.97 -12.76
C ASP A 395 8.14 22.87 -13.80
N ALA A 396 6.89 22.78 -14.29
CA ALA A 396 6.48 21.79 -15.28
C ALA A 396 7.11 22.05 -16.66
N TYR A 397 7.17 23.30 -17.10
CA TYR A 397 7.88 23.64 -18.34
C TYR A 397 9.38 23.35 -18.22
N LEU A 398 10.00 23.71 -17.08
CA LEU A 398 11.41 23.43 -16.84
C LEU A 398 11.69 21.92 -16.86
N ASP A 399 10.84 21.11 -16.21
CA ASP A 399 10.91 19.64 -16.26
C ASP A 399 10.93 19.11 -17.71
N GLN A 400 9.97 19.56 -18.54
CA GLN A 400 9.91 19.15 -19.95
C GLN A 400 11.14 19.60 -20.76
N PHE A 401 11.59 20.85 -20.55
CA PHE A 401 12.78 21.38 -21.21
C PHE A 401 14.05 20.59 -20.84
N LEU A 402 14.23 20.27 -19.56
CA LEU A 402 15.39 19.53 -19.08
C LEU A 402 15.43 18.12 -19.67
N PHE A 403 14.34 17.36 -19.58
CA PHE A 403 14.31 16.00 -20.13
C PHE A 403 14.52 15.97 -21.65
N PHE A 404 13.99 16.96 -22.38
CA PHE A 404 14.19 17.07 -23.83
C PHE A 404 15.66 17.36 -24.21
N GLU A 405 16.31 18.33 -23.56
CA GLU A 405 17.72 18.66 -23.85
C GLU A 405 18.69 17.57 -23.38
N VAL A 406 18.34 16.84 -22.32
CA VAL A 406 19.16 15.74 -21.78
C VAL A 406 19.22 14.56 -22.72
N ASP A 407 18.07 14.13 -23.25
CA ASP A 407 18.00 13.01 -24.18
C ASP A 407 18.78 13.32 -25.47
N LYS A 408 18.59 14.54 -25.99
CA LYS A 408 19.33 15.05 -27.16
C LYS A 408 20.85 15.04 -26.99
N ARG A 409 21.34 15.20 -25.76
CA ARG A 409 22.78 15.28 -25.44
C ARG A 409 23.34 13.99 -24.84
N GLY A 410 22.50 12.97 -24.61
CA GLY A 410 22.90 11.69 -24.04
C GLY A 410 23.52 11.79 -22.64
N LEU A 411 22.96 12.63 -21.75
CA LEU A 411 23.49 12.78 -20.37
C LEU A 411 23.35 11.48 -19.56
N PHE A 412 22.18 10.83 -19.64
CA PHE A 412 21.89 9.63 -18.87
C PHE A 412 22.32 8.37 -19.63
N PRO A 413 23.23 7.56 -19.07
CA PRO A 413 23.60 6.28 -19.66
C PRO A 413 22.45 5.27 -19.60
N ALA A 414 22.50 4.26 -20.47
CA ALA A 414 21.42 3.28 -20.65
C ALA A 414 21.09 2.43 -19.40
N TRP A 415 21.96 2.39 -18.38
CA TRP A 415 21.70 1.67 -17.12
C TRP A 415 20.77 2.41 -16.14
N ILE A 416 20.53 3.71 -16.36
CA ILE A 416 19.58 4.48 -15.55
C ILE A 416 18.17 4.16 -16.02
N LYS A 417 17.33 3.71 -15.08
CA LYS A 417 15.93 3.34 -15.29
C LYS A 417 15.04 4.04 -14.25
N PRO A 418 13.74 4.24 -14.51
CA PRO A 418 13.02 3.97 -15.76
C PRO A 418 13.52 4.85 -16.92
N ALA A 419 13.48 4.29 -18.12
CA ALA A 419 13.71 5.00 -19.38
C ALA A 419 12.45 4.91 -20.24
N ASP A 420 12.25 5.85 -21.16
CA ASP A 420 11.01 5.94 -21.94
C ASP A 420 10.85 4.83 -22.99
N THR A 421 11.94 4.12 -23.29
CA THR A 421 11.99 3.08 -24.34
C THR A 421 11.35 1.75 -23.94
N GLU A 422 11.13 1.51 -22.65
CA GLU A 422 10.67 0.20 -22.19
C GLU A 422 9.79 0.24 -20.94
N PRO A 423 8.67 -0.51 -20.94
CA PRO A 423 7.90 -0.69 -19.73
C PRO A 423 8.67 -1.58 -18.72
N PRO A 424 8.38 -1.48 -17.41
CA PRO A 424 9.10 -2.27 -16.40
C PRO A 424 9.12 -3.79 -16.64
N PRO A 425 8.06 -4.46 -17.12
CA PRO A 425 8.13 -5.89 -17.43
C PRO A 425 9.12 -6.22 -18.56
N LEU A 426 9.25 -5.34 -19.57
CA LEU A 426 10.24 -5.50 -20.64
C LEU A 426 11.67 -5.30 -20.09
N LEU A 427 11.86 -4.37 -19.15
CA LEU A 427 13.13 -4.21 -18.44
C LEU A 427 13.54 -5.50 -17.70
N VAL A 428 12.60 -6.14 -16.99
CA VAL A 428 12.86 -7.43 -16.33
C VAL A 428 13.21 -8.52 -17.35
N TYR A 429 12.48 -8.57 -18.47
CA TYR A 429 12.74 -9.53 -19.54
C TYR A 429 14.12 -9.34 -20.17
N LYS A 430 14.50 -8.10 -20.51
CA LYS A 430 15.83 -7.76 -21.01
C LYS A 430 16.92 -8.04 -19.98
N TRP A 431 16.67 -7.81 -18.68
CA TRP A 431 17.62 -8.20 -17.63
C TRP A 431 17.85 -9.71 -17.61
N CYS A 432 16.80 -10.53 -17.72
CA CYS A 432 16.93 -11.99 -17.81
C CYS A 432 17.70 -12.42 -19.05
N GLN A 433 17.39 -11.84 -20.22
CA GLN A 433 18.11 -12.15 -21.47
C GLN A 433 19.56 -11.68 -21.42
N GLY A 434 19.81 -10.49 -20.87
CA GLY A 434 21.14 -9.93 -20.69
C GLY A 434 22.02 -10.80 -19.81
N ILE A 435 21.49 -11.33 -18.69
CA ILE A 435 22.21 -12.33 -17.88
C ILE A 435 22.56 -13.55 -18.72
N ASN A 436 21.59 -14.09 -19.48
CA ASN A 436 21.78 -15.33 -20.23
C ASN A 436 22.78 -15.20 -21.39
N ASN A 437 22.88 -14.00 -21.97
CA ASN A 437 23.72 -13.74 -23.13
C ASN A 437 25.18 -13.40 -22.77
N LEU A 438 25.53 -13.35 -21.48
CA LEU A 438 26.91 -13.17 -21.03
C LEU A 438 27.77 -14.40 -21.35
N THR A 439 29.05 -14.16 -21.58
CA THR A 439 30.03 -15.19 -21.92
C THR A 439 30.24 -16.16 -20.75
N ASP A 440 30.01 -17.46 -20.98
CA ASP A 440 30.21 -18.59 -20.06
C ASP A 440 29.60 -18.40 -18.65
N ILE A 441 28.53 -17.62 -18.55
CA ILE A 441 27.95 -17.21 -17.26
C ILE A 441 27.46 -18.39 -16.41
N TRP A 442 26.97 -19.47 -17.03
CA TRP A 442 26.41 -20.62 -16.30
C TRP A 442 27.45 -21.69 -15.97
N GLU A 443 28.68 -21.56 -16.47
CA GLU A 443 29.76 -22.49 -16.18
C GLU A 443 30.29 -22.25 -14.77
N THR A 444 30.50 -23.33 -14.03
CA THR A 444 31.01 -23.32 -12.64
C THR A 444 32.08 -24.39 -12.42
N SER A 445 32.68 -24.88 -13.52
CA SER A 445 33.58 -26.03 -13.51
C SER A 445 34.93 -25.70 -12.86
N GLU A 446 35.38 -24.45 -12.97
CA GLU A 446 36.64 -23.95 -12.41
C GLU A 446 36.44 -23.25 -11.05
N GLY A 447 35.23 -23.35 -10.47
CA GLY A 447 34.89 -22.76 -9.18
C GLY A 447 34.45 -21.29 -9.28
N GLU A 448 33.92 -20.87 -10.42
CA GLU A 448 33.38 -19.54 -10.64
C GLU A 448 32.03 -19.36 -9.93
N CYS A 449 31.75 -18.12 -9.53
CA CYS A 449 30.53 -17.76 -8.82
C CYS A 449 29.89 -16.53 -9.47
N ASN A 450 28.56 -16.57 -9.66
CA ASN A 450 27.79 -15.38 -10.01
C ASN A 450 27.12 -14.84 -8.77
N VAL A 451 27.18 -13.52 -8.57
CA VAL A 451 26.53 -12.86 -7.44
C VAL A 451 25.58 -11.81 -7.98
N MET A 452 24.29 -11.97 -7.68
CA MET A 452 23.26 -10.98 -7.98
C MET A 452 22.90 -10.23 -6.71
N MET A 453 23.23 -8.95 -6.67
CA MET A 453 22.90 -8.06 -5.56
C MET A 453 21.75 -7.12 -5.95
N GLU A 454 20.73 -7.08 -5.11
CA GLU A 454 19.68 -6.07 -5.15
C GLU A 454 19.66 -5.29 -3.84
N THR A 455 19.69 -3.97 -3.93
CA THR A 455 19.70 -3.10 -2.76
C THR A 455 18.92 -1.80 -3.02
N VAL A 456 18.65 -1.05 -1.96
CA VAL A 456 17.98 0.25 -2.00
C VAL A 456 18.95 1.27 -1.43
N LEU A 457 19.13 2.38 -2.14
CA LEU A 457 19.85 3.54 -1.61
C LEU A 457 18.98 4.22 -0.56
N SER A 458 19.39 4.13 0.71
CA SER A 458 18.65 4.68 1.84
C SER A 458 18.79 6.20 1.90
N ASN A 459 17.69 6.87 2.26
CA ASN A 459 17.65 8.30 2.61
C ASN A 459 18.21 9.30 1.58
N VAL A 460 18.43 8.90 0.32
CA VAL A 460 19.04 9.78 -0.69
C VAL A 460 18.30 11.12 -0.79
N TYR A 461 16.97 11.12 -0.80
CA TYR A 461 16.19 12.35 -0.85
C TYR A 461 16.38 13.26 0.37
N GLU A 462 16.62 12.68 1.54
CA GLU A 462 16.75 13.40 2.82
C GLU A 462 18.19 13.90 3.02
N GLU A 463 19.16 13.29 2.35
CA GLU A 463 20.60 13.53 2.55
C GLU A 463 21.26 14.38 1.44
N ILE A 464 20.49 14.98 0.52
CA ILE A 464 21.07 15.85 -0.52
C ILE A 464 21.44 17.23 0.06
N ASP A 465 22.73 17.53 0.11
CA ASP A 465 23.23 18.89 0.37
C ASP A 465 22.98 19.81 -0.83
N LEU A 466 22.21 20.87 -0.62
CA LEU A 466 21.84 21.85 -1.64
C LEU A 466 23.05 22.64 -2.17
N THR A 467 24.10 22.83 -1.37
CA THR A 467 25.30 23.58 -1.78
C THR A 467 26.14 22.77 -2.76
N LEU A 468 26.36 21.49 -2.47
CA LEU A 468 26.99 20.55 -3.39
C LEU A 468 26.12 20.32 -4.63
N LEU A 469 24.81 20.19 -4.45
CA LEU A 469 23.87 20.03 -5.55
C LEU A 469 23.97 21.19 -6.55
N ASN A 470 24.04 22.44 -6.07
CA ASN A 470 24.19 23.60 -6.94
C ASN A 470 25.47 23.51 -7.79
N ARG A 471 26.60 23.16 -7.17
CA ARG A 471 27.88 22.96 -7.87
C ARG A 471 27.79 21.87 -8.93
N LEU A 472 27.18 20.73 -8.60
CA LEU A 472 26.99 19.62 -9.53
C LEU A 472 26.03 19.99 -10.68
N LEU A 473 24.97 20.74 -10.41
CA LEU A 473 24.02 21.19 -11.44
C LEU A 473 24.65 22.20 -12.41
N ARG A 474 25.56 23.06 -11.94
CA ARG A 474 26.30 24.01 -12.80
C ARG A 474 27.23 23.32 -13.80
N LEU A 475 27.59 22.05 -13.59
CA LEU A 475 28.35 21.27 -14.57
C LEU A 475 27.51 20.89 -15.80
N ILE A 476 26.20 20.75 -15.62
CA ILE A 476 25.30 20.23 -16.66
C ILE A 476 24.29 21.26 -17.17
N LEU A 477 24.01 22.32 -16.41
CA LEU A 477 23.02 23.36 -16.73
C LEU A 477 23.65 24.75 -16.72
N ASP A 478 23.00 25.71 -17.38
CA ASP A 478 23.25 27.13 -17.15
C ASP A 478 23.09 27.48 -15.66
N HIS A 479 23.94 28.40 -15.20
CA HIS A 479 23.99 28.85 -13.80
C HIS A 479 22.63 29.34 -13.26
N ASN A 480 21.82 30.04 -14.07
CA ASN A 480 20.51 30.53 -13.62
C ASN A 480 19.53 29.38 -13.34
N LEU A 481 19.57 28.33 -14.17
CA LEU A 481 18.72 27.14 -13.97
C LEU A 481 19.16 26.36 -12.73
N ALA A 482 20.47 26.22 -12.53
CA ALA A 482 21.02 25.58 -11.33
C ALA A 482 20.62 26.34 -10.05
N ASP A 483 20.70 27.67 -10.09
CA ASP A 483 20.31 28.52 -8.97
C ASP A 483 18.80 28.47 -8.70
N TYR A 484 17.97 28.48 -9.74
CA TYR A 484 16.51 28.30 -9.62
C TYR A 484 16.16 26.96 -8.95
N ILE A 485 16.70 25.85 -9.43
CA ILE A 485 16.45 24.50 -8.91
C ILE A 485 16.89 24.38 -7.45
N THR A 486 18.06 24.92 -7.12
CA THR A 486 18.59 24.87 -5.75
C THR A 486 17.75 25.71 -4.80
N ALA A 487 17.47 26.97 -5.17
CA ALA A 487 16.66 27.88 -4.37
C ALA A 487 15.23 27.37 -4.18
N LYS A 488 14.67 26.66 -5.17
CA LYS A 488 13.32 26.08 -5.09
C LYS A 488 13.19 24.96 -4.06
N ASN A 489 14.27 24.22 -3.80
CA ASN A 489 14.31 23.24 -2.72
C ASN A 489 14.44 23.89 -1.34
N ASN A 490 14.99 25.11 -1.27
CA ASN A 490 15.10 25.89 -0.05
C ASN A 490 13.85 26.73 0.24
N THR A 491 12.74 26.06 0.51
CA THR A 491 11.43 26.70 0.76
C THR A 491 10.83 26.30 2.10
N VAL A 492 9.91 27.12 2.59
CA VAL A 492 9.20 26.87 3.85
C VAL A 492 8.12 25.83 3.63
N LEU A 493 8.21 24.70 4.33
CA LEU A 493 7.21 23.64 4.34
C LEU A 493 6.21 23.87 5.48
N THR A 494 4.92 23.92 5.16
CA THR A 494 3.85 24.18 6.14
C THR A 494 2.85 23.03 6.26
N TYR A 495 2.44 22.75 7.49
CA TYR A 495 1.31 21.89 7.80
C TYR A 495 0.56 22.45 9.00
N LYS A 496 -0.57 23.09 8.73
CA LYS A 496 -1.42 23.74 9.75
C LYS A 496 -0.63 24.77 10.56
N ASP A 497 -0.27 24.41 11.79
CA ASP A 497 0.42 25.20 12.81
C ASP A 497 1.94 24.95 12.85
N MET A 498 2.48 24.10 11.97
CA MET A 498 3.90 23.79 11.87
C MET A 498 4.48 24.37 10.59
N ALA A 499 5.64 25.03 10.69
CA ALA A 499 6.40 25.55 9.57
C ALA A 499 7.90 25.34 9.81
N HIS A 500 8.66 25.05 8.75
CA HIS A 500 10.13 25.02 8.79
C HIS A 500 10.71 25.22 7.39
N THR A 501 11.93 25.74 7.32
CA THR A 501 12.67 25.89 6.07
C THR A 501 13.40 24.59 5.75
N ASN A 502 13.28 24.10 4.51
CA ASN A 502 14.01 22.92 4.03
C ASN A 502 15.42 23.32 3.57
N ALA A 503 16.38 23.35 4.48
CA ALA A 503 17.76 23.72 4.18
C ALA A 503 18.60 22.53 3.68
N TYR A 504 18.18 21.31 4.00
CA TYR A 504 18.84 20.06 3.67
C TYR A 504 17.84 19.05 3.09
N GLY A 505 18.19 18.35 2.04
CA GLY A 505 17.32 17.39 1.36
C GLY A 505 16.47 17.98 0.22
N LEU A 506 15.93 17.08 -0.59
CA LEU A 506 15.20 17.35 -1.84
C LEU A 506 13.69 17.26 -1.65
N ILE A 507 12.97 18.27 -2.15
CA ILE A 507 11.50 18.27 -2.16
C ILE A 507 10.99 17.43 -3.33
N ARG A 508 10.49 16.23 -3.03
CA ARG A 508 10.01 15.23 -4.01
C ARG A 508 8.77 15.66 -4.80
N GLY A 509 8.09 16.73 -4.38
CA GLY A 509 6.86 17.21 -5.01
C GLY A 509 7.06 18.18 -6.17
N LEU A 510 8.28 18.73 -6.33
CA LEU A 510 8.62 19.63 -7.43
C LEU A 510 8.59 18.85 -8.75
N GLN A 511 8.16 19.49 -9.84
CA GLN A 511 7.99 18.78 -11.12
C GLN A 511 9.32 18.23 -11.65
N PHE A 512 10.39 19.02 -11.60
CA PHE A 512 11.74 18.63 -12.01
C PHE A 512 12.52 17.79 -10.98
N SER A 513 11.91 17.44 -9.83
CA SER A 513 12.61 16.65 -8.79
C SER A 513 13.08 15.29 -9.29
N ALA A 514 12.34 14.70 -10.25
CA ALA A 514 12.71 13.46 -10.91
C ALA A 514 14.05 13.60 -11.66
N PHE A 515 14.23 14.70 -12.41
CA PHE A 515 15.48 14.98 -13.12
C PHE A 515 16.67 15.11 -12.15
N VAL A 516 16.49 15.92 -11.11
CA VAL A 516 17.53 16.16 -10.09
C VAL A 516 17.95 14.86 -9.42
N PHE A 517 16.98 14.01 -9.05
CA PHE A 517 17.26 12.73 -8.44
C PHE A 517 17.97 11.76 -9.39
N GLN A 518 17.59 11.72 -10.67
CA GLN A 518 18.25 10.85 -11.65
C GLN A 518 19.70 11.27 -11.91
N TYR A 519 19.97 12.57 -11.94
CA TYR A 519 21.32 13.12 -12.06
C TYR A 519 22.15 12.86 -10.80
N TYR A 520 21.60 13.11 -9.62
CA TYR A 520 22.29 12.80 -8.37
C TYR A 520 22.58 11.29 -8.24
N GLY A 521 21.62 10.46 -8.65
CA GLY A 521 21.80 9.02 -8.75
C GLY A 521 22.86 8.62 -9.79
N LEU A 522 23.07 9.37 -10.87
CA LEU A 522 24.19 9.13 -11.80
C LEU A 522 25.54 9.35 -11.09
N VAL A 523 25.66 10.41 -10.29
CA VAL A 523 26.86 10.66 -9.48
C VAL A 523 27.13 9.49 -8.54
N LEU A 524 26.11 8.99 -7.83
CA LEU A 524 26.25 7.81 -6.98
C LEU A 524 26.63 6.55 -7.77
N ASN A 525 26.09 6.36 -8.98
CA ASN A 525 26.45 5.23 -9.84
C ASN A 525 27.93 5.25 -10.20
N ILE A 526 28.50 6.43 -10.47
CA ILE A 526 29.92 6.60 -10.81
C ILE A 526 30.80 6.24 -9.61
N LEU A 527 30.38 6.57 -8.38
CA LEU A 527 31.09 6.16 -7.16
C LEU A 527 31.09 4.64 -6.97
N ILE A 528 29.99 3.97 -7.30
CA ILE A 528 29.86 2.51 -7.17
C ILE A 528 30.65 1.77 -8.26
N LEU A 529 30.54 2.20 -9.52
CA LEU A 529 31.17 1.52 -10.66
C LEU A 529 32.64 1.91 -10.84
N GLY A 530 33.01 3.13 -10.45
CA GLY A 530 34.25 3.77 -10.89
C GLY A 530 34.18 4.25 -12.35
N LEU A 531 35.01 5.24 -12.69
CA LEU A 531 35.02 5.87 -14.02
C LEU A 531 35.34 4.89 -15.15
N HIS A 532 36.25 3.94 -14.90
CA HIS A 532 36.69 2.99 -15.91
C HIS A 532 35.56 2.05 -16.32
N ARG A 533 34.97 1.33 -15.35
CA ARG A 533 33.88 0.39 -15.63
C ARG A 533 32.63 1.10 -16.15
N ALA A 534 32.29 2.27 -15.60
CA ALA A 534 31.18 3.07 -16.09
C ALA A 534 31.37 3.45 -17.58
N SER A 535 32.59 3.79 -18.00
CA SER A 535 32.89 4.15 -19.40
C SER A 535 32.77 2.95 -20.34
N GLU A 536 33.24 1.78 -19.93
CA GLU A 536 33.09 0.53 -20.70
C GLU A 536 31.62 0.16 -20.90
N MET A 537 30.81 0.25 -19.84
CA MET A 537 29.38 -0.05 -19.87
C MET A 537 28.60 0.96 -20.74
N ALA A 538 28.97 2.25 -20.71
CA ALA A 538 28.30 3.28 -21.51
C ALA A 538 28.74 3.26 -22.98
N GLY A 539 29.85 2.58 -23.28
CA GLY A 539 30.51 2.65 -24.57
C GLY A 539 31.16 4.01 -24.84
N PRO A 540 31.68 4.26 -26.04
CA PRO A 540 32.23 5.55 -26.46
C PRO A 540 31.13 6.61 -26.55
N PRO A 541 31.46 7.92 -26.50
CA PRO A 541 30.47 8.97 -26.71
C PRO A 541 29.95 9.03 -28.16
N GLN A 542 30.74 8.61 -29.16
CA GLN A 542 30.32 8.62 -30.57
C GLN A 542 29.31 7.53 -30.92
N MET A 543 29.32 6.41 -30.18
CA MET A 543 28.48 5.24 -30.41
C MET A 543 28.17 4.57 -29.07
N PRO A 544 27.28 5.17 -28.26
CA PRO A 544 26.97 4.64 -26.94
C PRO A 544 26.39 3.23 -27.04
N ASN A 545 26.70 2.39 -26.05
CA ASN A 545 26.14 1.04 -25.99
C ASN A 545 24.66 1.10 -25.58
N ASN A 546 23.87 0.15 -26.08
CA ASN A 546 22.52 -0.05 -25.55
C ASN A 546 22.57 -0.73 -24.19
N PHE A 547 21.42 -0.81 -23.52
CA PHE A 547 21.28 -1.46 -22.23
C PHE A 547 21.76 -2.93 -22.27
N LEU A 548 22.66 -3.29 -21.35
CA LEU A 548 23.24 -4.64 -21.19
C LEU A 548 24.07 -5.13 -22.39
N GLN A 549 24.63 -4.21 -23.17
CA GLN A 549 25.54 -4.54 -24.28
C GLN A 549 26.95 -4.00 -24.02
N TYR A 550 27.95 -4.77 -24.45
CA TYR A 550 29.35 -4.36 -24.53
C TYR A 550 29.78 -4.32 -26.00
N ARG A 551 30.94 -3.71 -26.26
CA ARG A 551 31.50 -3.65 -27.62
C ARG A 551 32.07 -4.99 -28.06
N ASP A 552 32.66 -5.72 -27.12
CA ASP A 552 33.41 -6.95 -27.33
C ASP A 552 33.42 -7.78 -26.05
N SER A 553 33.63 -9.09 -26.19
CA SER A 553 33.66 -10.03 -25.05
C SER A 553 34.82 -9.73 -24.09
N ALA A 554 35.95 -9.20 -24.58
CA ALA A 554 37.08 -8.86 -23.71
C ALA A 554 36.77 -7.72 -22.73
N THR A 555 36.03 -6.68 -23.15
CA THR A 555 35.56 -5.63 -22.22
C THR A 555 34.45 -6.13 -21.31
N GLU A 556 33.66 -7.11 -21.73
CA GLU A 556 32.70 -7.76 -20.83
C GLU A 556 33.44 -8.49 -19.70
N THR A 557 34.50 -9.25 -20.02
CA THR A 557 35.21 -10.15 -19.09
C THR A 557 36.29 -9.51 -18.23
N CYS A 558 36.76 -8.31 -18.57
CA CYS A 558 37.88 -7.64 -17.87
C CYS A 558 37.61 -7.29 -16.40
N HIS A 559 36.34 -7.24 -15.97
CA HIS A 559 35.95 -6.78 -14.64
C HIS A 559 34.86 -7.67 -14.02
N PRO A 560 34.83 -7.87 -12.68
CA PRO A 560 33.82 -8.70 -12.04
C PRO A 560 32.38 -8.21 -12.23
N ILE A 561 32.14 -6.90 -12.18
CA ILE A 561 30.80 -6.31 -12.43
C ILE A 561 30.42 -6.50 -13.90
N ARG A 562 29.46 -7.37 -14.21
CA ARG A 562 29.01 -7.65 -15.59
C ARG A 562 27.80 -6.83 -15.99
N LEU A 563 26.78 -6.72 -15.14
CA LEU A 563 25.58 -5.94 -15.45
C LEU A 563 25.25 -4.99 -14.30
N TYR A 564 24.68 -3.84 -14.65
CA TYR A 564 24.30 -2.80 -13.71
C TYR A 564 23.02 -2.14 -14.18
N SER A 565 22.08 -1.95 -13.26
CA SER A 565 20.87 -1.15 -13.49
C SER A 565 20.49 -0.42 -12.21
N ARG A 566 20.09 0.85 -12.36
CA ARG A 566 19.48 1.61 -11.27
C ARG A 566 18.05 1.97 -11.65
N TYR A 567 17.07 1.41 -10.94
CA TYR A 567 15.66 1.79 -11.07
C TYR A 567 15.29 2.79 -9.97
N VAL A 568 15.34 4.09 -10.28
CA VAL A 568 15.18 5.18 -9.29
C VAL A 568 16.20 5.02 -8.16
N ASP A 569 15.80 4.52 -6.99
CA ASP A 569 16.59 4.31 -5.78
C ASP A 569 17.07 2.84 -5.62
N ARG A 570 16.59 1.93 -6.47
CA ARG A 570 16.95 0.49 -6.41
C ARG A 570 18.11 0.19 -7.33
N LEU A 571 19.08 -0.55 -6.80
CA LEU A 571 20.25 -1.01 -7.53
C LEU A 571 20.16 -2.51 -7.80
N HIS A 572 20.55 -2.90 -9.00
CA HIS A 572 20.69 -4.27 -9.45
C HIS A 572 22.08 -4.44 -10.05
N ILE A 573 22.90 -5.28 -9.45
CA ILE A 573 24.30 -5.49 -9.86
C ILE A 573 24.54 -6.99 -10.00
N LEU A 574 25.03 -7.42 -11.16
CA LEU A 574 25.48 -8.78 -11.41
C LEU A 574 27.00 -8.81 -11.44
N PHE A 575 27.58 -9.70 -10.65
CA PHE A 575 29.00 -9.99 -10.62
C PHE A 575 29.27 -11.40 -11.14
N ARG A 576 30.40 -11.56 -11.83
CA ARG A 576 31.02 -12.84 -12.19
C ARG A 576 32.43 -12.85 -11.59
N PHE A 577 32.66 -13.72 -10.62
CA PHE A 577 33.96 -13.87 -9.97
C PHE A 577 34.61 -15.18 -10.41
N THR A 578 35.92 -15.11 -10.67
CA THR A 578 36.78 -16.29 -10.69
C THR A 578 36.98 -16.85 -9.28
N ALA A 579 37.46 -18.09 -9.16
CA ALA A 579 37.70 -18.73 -7.87
C ALA A 579 38.69 -17.94 -7.00
N ASP A 580 39.71 -17.33 -7.61
CA ASP A 580 40.74 -16.57 -6.90
C ASP A 580 40.24 -15.20 -6.45
N GLU A 581 39.51 -14.46 -7.30
CA GLU A 581 38.89 -13.18 -6.93
C GLU A 581 37.87 -13.35 -5.80
N ALA A 582 37.02 -14.39 -5.88
CA ALA A 582 36.05 -14.69 -4.84
C ALA A 582 36.75 -14.98 -3.50
N ARG A 583 37.83 -15.78 -3.53
CA ARG A 583 38.61 -16.13 -2.33
C ARG A 583 39.28 -14.92 -1.72
N ASP A 584 39.92 -14.07 -2.53
CA ASP A 584 40.57 -12.85 -2.08
C ASP A 584 39.57 -11.85 -1.47
N LEU A 585 38.41 -11.65 -2.12
CA LEU A 585 37.37 -10.75 -1.61
C LEU A 585 36.81 -11.24 -0.26
N ILE A 586 36.57 -12.54 -0.12
CA ILE A 586 36.14 -13.16 1.15
C ILE A 586 37.23 -12.98 2.21
N GLN A 587 38.49 -13.20 1.87
CA GLN A 587 39.61 -13.06 2.81
C GLN A 587 39.73 -11.63 3.32
N ARG A 588 39.63 -10.61 2.44
CA ARG A 588 39.61 -9.20 2.83
C ARG A 588 38.43 -8.89 3.75
N TYR A 589 37.24 -9.39 3.42
CA TYR A 589 36.04 -9.19 4.26
C TYR A 589 36.20 -9.81 5.66
N LEU A 590 36.66 -11.07 5.75
CA LEU A 590 36.84 -11.77 7.02
C LEU A 590 38.01 -11.23 7.84
N SER A 591 39.00 -10.61 7.19
CA SER A 591 40.09 -9.91 7.89
C SER A 591 39.57 -8.65 8.60
N ALA A 592 38.65 -7.92 7.96
CA ALA A 592 38.01 -6.75 8.56
C ALA A 592 36.87 -7.12 9.54
N ASN A 593 36.17 -8.23 9.28
CA ASN A 593 35.01 -8.70 10.06
C ASN A 593 35.16 -10.20 10.38
N PRO A 594 35.94 -10.57 11.41
CA PRO A 594 36.19 -11.97 11.73
C PRO A 594 34.92 -12.67 12.25
N ASP A 595 34.61 -13.85 11.69
CA ASP A 595 33.51 -14.71 12.13
C ASP A 595 34.02 -16.10 12.54
N PRO A 596 34.57 -16.24 13.75
CA PRO A 596 35.10 -17.53 14.23
C PRO A 596 34.00 -18.57 14.52
N THR A 597 32.75 -18.12 14.69
CA THR A 597 31.60 -18.93 15.11
C THR A 597 30.68 -19.37 13.96
N ASN A 598 30.98 -18.99 12.70
CA ASN A 598 30.12 -19.20 11.53
C ASN A 598 28.71 -18.57 11.67
N ASN A 599 28.62 -17.43 12.36
CA ASN A 599 27.38 -16.70 12.58
C ASN A 599 26.91 -15.95 11.32
N ASN A 600 27.73 -15.82 10.28
CA ASN A 600 27.37 -15.14 9.04
C ASN A 600 26.13 -15.73 8.34
N ILE A 601 25.82 -17.00 8.61
CA ILE A 601 24.61 -17.66 8.10
C ILE A 601 23.35 -17.10 8.79
N ILE A 602 23.45 -16.69 10.05
CA ILE A 602 22.36 -16.13 10.82
C ILE A 602 22.05 -14.73 10.29
N GLY A 603 20.77 -14.46 10.01
CA GLY A 603 20.33 -13.17 9.46
C GLY A 603 20.65 -12.98 7.97
N TYR A 604 21.02 -14.03 7.24
CA TYR A 604 21.04 -13.98 5.77
C TYR A 604 19.60 -14.08 5.25
N TYR A 605 19.09 -13.01 4.64
CA TYR A 605 17.74 -12.97 4.11
C TYR A 605 17.61 -13.88 2.89
N ASN A 606 16.49 -14.62 2.80
CA ASN A 606 16.23 -15.52 1.68
C ASN A 606 14.75 -15.42 1.26
N LYS A 607 14.48 -15.56 -0.05
CA LYS A 607 13.15 -15.37 -0.62
C LYS A 607 12.23 -16.53 -0.26
N ARG A 608 11.26 -16.28 0.63
CA ARG A 608 10.34 -17.30 1.16
C ARG A 608 9.15 -17.62 0.25
N CYS A 609 8.96 -16.85 -0.82
CA CYS A 609 7.98 -17.11 -1.87
C CYS A 609 8.25 -18.43 -2.61
N TRP A 610 9.52 -18.80 -2.78
CA TRP A 610 9.91 -20.04 -3.43
C TRP A 610 9.88 -21.23 -2.43
N PRO A 611 9.65 -22.47 -2.89
CA PRO A 611 9.88 -23.68 -2.10
C PRO A 611 11.32 -23.80 -1.61
N GLN A 612 11.57 -24.55 -0.53
CA GLN A 612 12.88 -24.62 0.11
C GLN A 612 14.02 -25.09 -0.82
N GLU A 613 13.76 -26.04 -1.71
CA GLU A 613 14.75 -26.50 -2.70
C GLU A 613 15.01 -25.49 -3.82
N CYS A 614 14.07 -24.56 -4.01
CA CYS A 614 14.10 -23.53 -5.02
C CYS A 614 14.68 -22.20 -4.49
N ARG A 615 15.20 -22.21 -3.26
CA ARG A 615 15.86 -21.08 -2.62
C ARG A 615 17.36 -21.24 -2.73
N MET A 616 18.07 -20.14 -2.55
CA MET A 616 19.51 -20.18 -2.33
C MET A 616 19.82 -21.03 -1.09
N ARG A 617 20.67 -22.05 -1.27
CA ARG A 617 21.24 -22.87 -0.19
C ARG A 617 22.28 -22.05 0.56
N LEU A 618 22.22 -22.11 1.89
CA LEU A 618 23.11 -21.31 2.75
C LEU A 618 24.39 -22.09 3.06
N ILE A 619 25.40 -21.91 2.21
CA ILE A 619 26.70 -22.55 2.33
C ILE A 619 27.72 -21.50 2.76
N LYS A 620 28.69 -21.89 3.59
CA LYS A 620 29.65 -20.94 4.19
C LYS A 620 30.37 -20.08 3.14
N HIS A 621 30.85 -20.69 2.05
CA HIS A 621 31.51 -19.96 0.97
C HIS A 621 30.59 -18.90 0.36
N ASP A 622 29.42 -19.30 -0.11
CA ASP A 622 28.45 -18.42 -0.78
C ASP A 622 27.90 -17.31 0.12
N VAL A 623 27.62 -17.63 1.38
CA VAL A 623 27.15 -16.67 2.39
C VAL A 623 28.22 -15.61 2.65
N ASN A 624 29.48 -16.03 2.80
CA ASN A 624 30.59 -15.11 3.00
C ASN A 624 30.84 -14.26 1.74
N LEU A 625 30.74 -14.86 0.54
CA LEU A 625 30.87 -14.13 -0.72
C LEU A 625 29.77 -13.06 -0.84
N GLY A 626 28.52 -13.42 -0.58
CA GLY A 626 27.40 -12.48 -0.64
C GLY A 626 27.55 -11.31 0.34
N ARG A 627 28.02 -11.57 1.57
CA ARG A 627 28.33 -10.52 2.56
C ARG A 627 29.54 -9.67 2.15
N ALA A 628 30.57 -10.28 1.58
CA ALA A 628 31.77 -9.59 1.13
C ALA A 628 31.49 -8.65 -0.04
N VAL A 629 30.66 -9.07 -1.00
CA VAL A 629 30.19 -8.23 -2.12
C VAL A 629 29.40 -7.03 -1.59
N PHE A 630 28.43 -7.26 -0.70
CA PHE A 630 27.69 -6.17 -0.07
C PHE A 630 28.60 -5.20 0.70
N TRP A 631 29.55 -5.74 1.46
CA TRP A 631 30.52 -4.92 2.21
C TRP A 631 31.36 -4.05 1.29
N ASN A 632 31.84 -4.60 0.17
CA ASN A 632 32.61 -3.86 -0.82
C ASN A 632 31.80 -2.70 -1.42
N VAL A 633 30.56 -2.96 -1.87
CA VAL A 633 29.72 -1.89 -2.42
C VAL A 633 29.26 -0.89 -1.35
N LYS A 634 29.13 -1.32 -0.09
CA LYS A 634 28.82 -0.40 1.02
C LYS A 634 30.00 0.55 1.30
N GLN A 635 31.23 0.12 1.07
CA GLN A 635 32.42 0.95 1.27
C GLN A 635 32.66 1.97 0.16
N SER A 636 32.16 1.74 -1.05
CA SER A 636 32.29 2.71 -2.15
C SER A 636 31.41 3.95 -1.97
N LEU A 637 30.47 3.93 -1.02
CA LEU A 637 29.53 5.02 -0.76
C LEU A 637 29.88 5.76 0.53
N PRO A 638 30.17 7.07 0.47
CA PRO A 638 30.28 7.90 1.66
C PRO A 638 28.94 7.97 2.39
N ARG A 639 28.96 7.70 3.71
CA ARG A 639 27.75 7.73 4.56
C ARG A 639 27.11 9.11 4.65
N SER A 640 27.83 10.16 4.27
CA SER A 640 27.36 11.54 4.19
C SER A 640 26.37 11.78 3.05
N LEU A 641 26.36 10.94 2.00
CA LEU A 641 25.44 11.04 0.87
C LEU A 641 24.26 10.08 0.95
N THR A 642 24.57 8.81 1.26
CA THR A 642 23.62 7.71 1.34
C THR A 642 24.29 6.50 1.96
N THR A 643 23.50 5.52 2.38
CA THR A 643 23.95 4.22 2.84
C THR A 643 23.13 3.12 2.19
N ILE A 644 23.67 1.91 2.18
CA ILE A 644 22.92 0.68 1.88
C ILE A 644 22.84 -0.17 3.15
N GLU A 645 21.64 -0.64 3.48
CA GLU A 645 21.41 -1.45 4.67
C GLU A 645 21.19 -2.92 4.31
N TRP A 646 21.74 -3.82 5.11
CA TRP A 646 21.65 -5.27 4.86
C TRP A 646 20.21 -5.78 4.97
N GLU A 647 19.40 -5.18 5.86
CA GLU A 647 17.99 -5.56 6.06
C GLU A 647 17.12 -5.34 4.81
N ASP A 648 17.46 -4.35 3.99
CA ASP A 648 16.77 -4.00 2.74
C ASP A 648 17.49 -4.55 1.49
N THR A 649 18.60 -5.28 1.67
CA THR A 649 19.41 -5.86 0.61
C THR A 649 19.15 -7.36 0.50
N PHE A 650 19.14 -7.88 -0.73
CA PHE A 650 19.19 -9.31 -0.98
C PHE A 650 20.33 -9.63 -1.93
N VAL A 651 21.06 -10.69 -1.61
CA VAL A 651 22.18 -11.18 -2.42
C VAL A 651 21.96 -12.66 -2.71
N SER A 652 21.94 -13.03 -3.98
CA SER A 652 21.86 -14.42 -4.43
C SER A 652 23.19 -14.81 -5.05
N VAL A 653 23.73 -15.96 -4.64
CA VAL A 653 24.94 -16.54 -5.24
C VAL A 653 24.55 -17.79 -6.02
N TYR A 654 24.95 -17.84 -7.29
CA TYR A 654 24.94 -19.05 -8.12
C TYR A 654 26.37 -19.60 -8.13
N SER A 655 26.50 -20.86 -7.75
CA SER A 655 27.76 -21.57 -7.55
C SER A 655 27.58 -23.04 -7.89
N ARG A 656 28.63 -23.86 -7.78
CA ARG A 656 28.53 -25.32 -7.93
C ARG A 656 27.45 -25.95 -7.05
N ASP A 657 27.22 -25.40 -5.86
CA ASP A 657 26.26 -25.93 -4.91
C ASP A 657 24.86 -25.28 -5.04
N ASN A 658 24.79 -24.10 -5.64
CA ASN A 658 23.58 -23.30 -5.82
C ASN A 658 23.16 -23.23 -7.30
N PRO A 659 22.20 -24.06 -7.75
CA PRO A 659 21.87 -24.19 -9.17
C PRO A 659 20.97 -23.07 -9.72
N GLN A 660 20.57 -22.10 -8.89
CA GLN A 660 19.55 -21.09 -9.25
C GLN A 660 20.03 -19.69 -8.89
N LEU A 661 19.72 -18.73 -9.76
CA LEU A 661 19.94 -17.31 -9.50
C LEU A 661 18.60 -16.63 -9.22
N LEU A 662 18.50 -15.98 -8.05
CA LEU A 662 17.26 -15.35 -7.58
C LEU A 662 17.43 -13.83 -7.54
N PHE A 663 16.40 -13.10 -7.94
CA PHE A 663 16.31 -11.65 -7.75
C PHE A 663 14.86 -11.16 -7.81
N SER A 664 14.65 -9.89 -7.54
CA SER A 664 13.39 -9.19 -7.59
C SER A 664 13.57 -7.83 -8.26
N MET A 665 13.01 -7.66 -9.44
CA MET A 665 13.07 -6.40 -10.17
C MET A 665 11.66 -5.93 -10.49
N CYS A 666 11.39 -4.63 -10.30
CA CYS A 666 10.08 -4.04 -10.57
C CYS A 666 8.88 -4.78 -9.92
N SER A 667 9.09 -5.38 -8.74
CA SER A 667 8.10 -6.21 -8.01
C SER A 667 7.76 -7.57 -8.63
N PHE A 668 8.53 -8.02 -9.63
CA PHE A 668 8.57 -9.41 -10.08
C PHE A 668 9.67 -10.13 -9.32
N GLU A 669 9.33 -11.23 -8.65
CA GLU A 669 10.30 -12.17 -8.11
C GLU A 669 10.65 -13.16 -9.21
N VAL A 670 11.92 -13.19 -9.60
CA VAL A 670 12.42 -13.97 -10.73
C VAL A 670 13.37 -15.03 -10.22
N ARG A 671 13.18 -16.23 -10.75
CA ARG A 671 14.12 -17.34 -10.63
C ARG A 671 14.60 -17.71 -12.03
N ILE A 672 15.93 -17.75 -12.19
CA ILE A 672 16.58 -18.27 -13.39
C ILE A 672 17.18 -19.64 -13.05
N LEU A 673 16.79 -20.65 -13.82
CA LEU A 673 17.37 -21.99 -13.82
C LEU A 673 17.91 -22.29 -15.23
N PRO A 674 19.24 -22.49 -15.41
CA PRO A 674 19.78 -22.92 -16.69
C PRO A 674 19.42 -24.38 -16.98
N THR A 675 19.00 -24.65 -18.22
CA THR A 675 18.70 -26.00 -18.74
C THR A 675 19.44 -26.22 -20.07
N GLU A 676 19.68 -27.46 -20.47
CA GLU A 676 20.18 -27.77 -21.81
C GLU A 676 19.00 -27.71 -22.80
N ASP A 677 19.08 -26.90 -23.87
CA ASP A 677 18.02 -26.91 -24.91
C ASP A 677 18.15 -28.20 -25.73
N PRO A 678 17.04 -28.93 -25.97
CA PRO A 678 17.06 -30.14 -26.79
C PRO A 678 17.14 -29.87 -28.30
N ASP A 679 16.79 -28.66 -28.78
CA ASP A 679 16.66 -28.35 -30.22
C ASP A 679 17.86 -27.59 -30.82
N ASP A 680 18.77 -27.04 -30.01
CA ASP A 680 19.93 -26.29 -30.48
C ASP A 680 21.15 -26.58 -29.58
N GLY A 681 21.99 -27.53 -29.98
CA GLY A 681 23.07 -28.10 -29.17
C GLY A 681 24.22 -27.16 -28.74
N GLN A 682 24.07 -25.85 -28.94
CA GLN A 682 25.01 -24.81 -28.51
C GLN A 682 24.40 -23.74 -27.59
N ARG A 683 23.07 -23.68 -27.40
CA ARG A 683 22.43 -22.71 -26.50
C ARG A 683 21.74 -23.45 -25.35
N ARG A 684 21.89 -22.94 -24.13
CA ARG A 684 21.17 -23.46 -22.95
C ARG A 684 19.83 -22.74 -22.83
N GLY A 685 18.74 -23.52 -22.82
CA GLY A 685 17.39 -23.02 -22.58
C GLY A 685 17.22 -22.45 -21.17
N LEU A 686 16.28 -21.52 -21.00
CA LEU A 686 16.06 -20.83 -19.72
C LEU A 686 14.64 -21.06 -19.20
N HIS A 687 14.50 -21.74 -18.06
CA HIS A 687 13.23 -21.73 -17.33
C HIS A 687 13.16 -20.50 -16.41
N LYS A 688 12.35 -19.52 -16.81
CA LYS A 688 12.04 -18.31 -16.03
C LYS A 688 10.76 -18.55 -15.24
N HIS A 689 10.84 -18.44 -13.92
CA HIS A 689 9.64 -18.40 -13.09
C HIS A 689 9.43 -16.99 -12.54
N PHE A 690 8.23 -16.47 -12.74
CA PHE A 690 7.82 -15.15 -12.26
C PHE A 690 6.78 -15.28 -11.15
N CYS A 691 7.02 -14.62 -10.03
CA CYS A 691 6.06 -14.48 -8.94
C CYS A 691 5.77 -12.99 -8.68
N ALA A 692 4.52 -12.65 -8.41
CA ALA A 692 4.10 -11.28 -8.17
C ALA A 692 4.18 -10.92 -6.68
N SER A 693 5.04 -9.95 -6.32
CA SER A 693 5.24 -9.52 -4.92
C SER A 693 4.26 -8.44 -4.36
N PRO A 694 3.43 -7.69 -5.14
CA PRO A 694 2.72 -6.51 -4.61
C PRO A 694 1.45 -6.83 -3.82
N MET A 695 1.24 -8.08 -3.39
CA MET A 695 -0.02 -8.54 -2.79
C MET A 695 -0.56 -7.60 -1.70
N LYS A 696 0.34 -7.08 -0.86
CA LYS A 696 -0.01 -6.15 0.21
C LYS A 696 -0.48 -4.81 -0.32
N GLN A 697 0.16 -4.27 -1.35
CA GLN A 697 -0.24 -3.00 -1.98
C GLN A 697 -1.64 -3.14 -2.62
N PHE A 698 -1.90 -4.23 -3.33
CA PHE A 698 -3.21 -4.52 -3.90
C PHE A 698 -4.28 -4.64 -2.79
N ASN A 699 -4.03 -5.43 -1.75
CA ASN A 699 -4.95 -5.57 -0.61
C ASN A 699 -5.24 -4.23 0.08
N ASN A 700 -4.22 -3.39 0.26
CA ASN A 700 -4.36 -2.05 0.82
C ASN A 700 -5.15 -1.12 -0.09
N ARG A 701 -4.96 -1.20 -1.41
CA ARG A 701 -5.75 -0.46 -2.39
C ARG A 701 -7.23 -0.85 -2.31
N ILE A 702 -7.54 -2.15 -2.22
CA ILE A 702 -8.92 -2.63 -2.04
C ILE A 702 -9.49 -2.16 -0.70
N HIS A 703 -8.70 -2.21 0.38
CA HIS A 703 -9.09 -1.66 1.67
C HIS A 703 -9.41 -0.16 1.60
N GLN A 704 -8.65 0.60 0.79
CA GLN A 704 -8.89 2.01 0.53
C GLN A 704 -10.21 2.24 -0.21
N VAL A 705 -10.48 1.43 -1.23
CA VAL A 705 -11.76 1.47 -1.96
C VAL A 705 -12.90 1.22 -0.98
N LEU A 706 -12.86 0.17 -0.17
CA LEU A 706 -13.91 -0.15 0.80
C LEU A 706 -14.11 0.93 1.86
N THR A 707 -13.02 1.51 2.39
CA THR A 707 -13.06 2.54 3.45
C THR A 707 -13.52 3.91 2.92
N SER A 708 -13.17 4.23 1.67
CA SER A 708 -13.62 5.47 1.02
C SER A 708 -15.09 5.43 0.60
N SER A 709 -15.63 4.23 0.34
CA SER A 709 -16.97 3.97 -0.19
C SER A 709 -18.10 4.06 0.85
N GLY A 710 -18.16 5.13 1.64
CA GLY A 710 -19.13 5.30 2.73
C GLY A 710 -20.59 5.36 2.27
N SER A 711 -20.89 6.27 1.35
CA SER A 711 -22.22 6.52 0.75
C SER A 711 -22.11 6.77 -0.75
N THR A 712 -21.15 6.12 -1.40
CA THR A 712 -20.90 6.24 -2.84
C THR A 712 -21.83 5.32 -3.63
N THR A 713 -22.11 5.67 -4.89
CA THR A 713 -22.88 4.81 -5.81
C THR A 713 -22.17 3.48 -6.06
N PHE A 714 -22.93 2.40 -6.29
CA PHE A 714 -22.36 1.06 -6.52
C PHE A 714 -21.45 1.01 -7.75
N SER A 715 -21.85 1.68 -8.85
CA SER A 715 -21.03 1.83 -10.05
C SER A 715 -19.65 2.45 -9.74
N LYS A 716 -19.56 3.47 -8.87
CA LYS A 716 -18.25 4.04 -8.48
C LYS A 716 -17.37 3.06 -7.69
N ILE A 717 -17.96 2.17 -6.91
CA ILE A 717 -17.21 1.14 -6.17
C ILE A 717 -16.64 0.13 -7.16
N VAL A 718 -17.48 -0.34 -8.09
CA VAL A 718 -17.11 -1.33 -9.12
C VAL A 718 -16.10 -0.75 -10.11
N ASN A 719 -16.22 0.52 -10.53
CA ASN A 719 -15.23 1.16 -11.40
C ASN A 719 -13.84 1.21 -10.74
N LYS A 720 -13.78 1.54 -9.45
CA LYS A 720 -12.50 1.54 -8.72
C LYS A 720 -11.92 0.14 -8.56
N TRP A 721 -12.78 -0.87 -8.42
CA TRP A 721 -12.35 -2.27 -8.46
C TRP A 721 -11.79 -2.63 -9.83
N ASN A 722 -12.50 -2.34 -10.91
CA ASN A 722 -12.07 -2.63 -12.28
C ASN A 722 -10.73 -1.96 -12.58
N THR A 723 -10.55 -0.67 -12.27
CA THR A 723 -9.26 0.00 -12.48
C THR A 723 -8.13 -0.63 -11.67
N ALA A 724 -8.39 -1.04 -10.42
CA ALA A 724 -7.38 -1.70 -9.59
C ALA A 724 -7.06 -3.13 -10.08
N LEU A 725 -8.07 -3.87 -10.56
CA LEU A 725 -7.90 -5.22 -11.09
C LEU A 725 -7.18 -5.19 -12.44
N ILE A 726 -7.60 -4.32 -13.36
CA ILE A 726 -6.95 -4.14 -14.66
C ILE A 726 -5.49 -3.75 -14.44
N GLY A 727 -5.20 -2.73 -13.64
CA GLY A 727 -3.81 -2.30 -13.40
C GLY A 727 -2.92 -3.39 -12.78
N LEU A 728 -3.48 -4.30 -11.99
CA LEU A 728 -2.75 -5.47 -11.51
C LEU A 728 -2.55 -6.51 -12.64
N MET A 729 -3.63 -6.89 -13.32
CA MET A 729 -3.61 -7.97 -14.30
C MET A 729 -2.83 -7.61 -15.56
N THR A 730 -2.91 -6.37 -16.05
CA THR A 730 -2.17 -5.93 -17.25
C THR A 730 -0.69 -5.72 -16.97
N TYR A 731 -0.31 -5.42 -15.72
CA TYR A 731 1.08 -5.27 -15.32
C TYR A 731 1.75 -6.64 -15.08
N TYR A 732 1.15 -7.53 -14.29
CA TYR A 732 1.80 -8.80 -13.90
C TYR A 732 1.48 -9.98 -14.82
N ARG A 733 0.35 -9.97 -15.52
CA ARG A 733 -0.08 -10.98 -16.51
C ARG A 733 0.16 -12.44 -16.04
N GLU A 734 1.07 -13.15 -16.68
CA GLU A 734 1.42 -14.55 -16.40
C GLU A 734 1.91 -14.80 -14.97
N ALA A 735 2.60 -13.83 -14.35
CA ALA A 735 3.11 -13.97 -12.98
C ALA A 735 1.98 -14.17 -11.95
N VAL A 736 0.75 -13.72 -12.25
CA VAL A 736 -0.41 -13.88 -11.35
C VAL A 736 -0.80 -15.34 -11.17
N ILE A 737 -0.64 -16.17 -12.21
CA ILE A 737 -1.06 -17.58 -12.17
C ILE A 737 -0.10 -18.40 -11.32
N HIS A 738 1.19 -18.10 -11.37
CA HIS A 738 2.20 -18.78 -10.58
C HIS A 738 2.15 -18.39 -9.09
N THR A 739 1.42 -17.32 -8.73
CA THR A 739 1.28 -16.85 -7.34
C THR A 739 -0.07 -17.24 -6.75
N ASN A 740 -0.15 -18.44 -6.16
CA ASN A 740 -1.38 -18.97 -5.55
C ASN A 740 -1.93 -18.05 -4.45
N GLU A 741 -1.08 -17.41 -3.63
CA GLU A 741 -1.57 -16.52 -2.59
C GLU A 741 -2.21 -15.25 -3.16
N LEU A 742 -1.80 -14.80 -4.35
CA LEU A 742 -2.40 -13.68 -5.05
C LEU A 742 -3.79 -14.05 -5.60
N LEU A 743 -3.96 -15.25 -6.15
CA LEU A 743 -5.28 -15.76 -6.55
C LEU A 743 -6.25 -15.80 -5.35
N ASP A 744 -5.77 -16.26 -4.19
CA ASP A 744 -6.54 -16.23 -2.94
C ASP A 744 -6.93 -14.81 -2.52
N ALA A 745 -6.00 -13.86 -2.66
CA ALA A 745 -6.25 -12.46 -2.35
C ALA A 745 -7.29 -11.85 -3.31
N LEU A 746 -7.23 -12.17 -4.61
CA LEU A 746 -8.19 -11.74 -5.62
C LEU A 746 -9.60 -12.24 -5.32
N VAL A 747 -9.77 -13.54 -5.06
CA VAL A 747 -11.06 -14.14 -4.67
C VAL A 747 -11.63 -13.47 -3.41
N LYS A 748 -10.80 -13.23 -2.39
CA LYS A 748 -11.21 -12.55 -1.15
C LYS A 748 -11.59 -11.09 -1.40
N ALA A 749 -10.84 -10.39 -2.25
CA ALA A 749 -11.07 -8.98 -2.56
C ALA A 749 -12.37 -8.79 -3.36
N GLU A 750 -12.59 -9.60 -4.39
CA GLU A 750 -13.79 -9.62 -5.22
C GLU A 750 -15.05 -9.86 -4.37
N ASN A 751 -15.00 -10.88 -3.51
CA ASN A 751 -16.07 -11.17 -2.55
C ASN A 751 -16.33 -10.01 -1.57
N LYS A 752 -15.29 -9.30 -1.10
CA LYS A 752 -15.46 -8.14 -0.22
C LYS A 752 -16.14 -6.97 -0.94
N ILE A 753 -15.79 -6.72 -2.20
CA ILE A 753 -16.41 -5.67 -3.03
C ILE A 753 -17.89 -6.00 -3.27
N GLN A 754 -18.21 -7.23 -3.70
CA GLN A 754 -19.60 -7.66 -3.82
C GLN A 754 -20.35 -7.54 -2.49
N THR A 755 -19.73 -7.98 -1.38
CA THR A 755 -20.33 -7.87 -0.05
C THR A 755 -20.60 -6.41 0.34
N ARG A 756 -19.77 -5.47 -0.10
CA ARG A 756 -20.00 -4.04 0.14
C ARG A 756 -21.27 -3.54 -0.57
N VAL A 757 -21.49 -3.95 -1.82
CA VAL A 757 -22.71 -3.65 -2.58
C VAL A 757 -23.93 -4.29 -1.91
N LYS A 758 -23.83 -5.58 -1.55
CA LYS A 758 -24.84 -6.34 -0.80
C LYS A 758 -25.26 -5.61 0.50
N ILE A 759 -24.29 -5.17 1.30
CA ILE A 759 -24.53 -4.36 2.52
C ILE A 759 -25.25 -3.04 2.20
N GLY A 760 -24.93 -2.38 1.08
CA GLY A 760 -25.62 -1.18 0.65
C GLY A 760 -27.12 -1.38 0.42
N LEU A 761 -27.52 -2.58 0.03
CA LEU A 761 -28.91 -3.01 -0.15
C LEU A 761 -29.51 -3.71 1.08
N ASN A 762 -28.81 -3.68 2.22
CA ASN A 762 -29.21 -4.31 3.49
C ASN A 762 -29.54 -5.81 3.40
N SER A 763 -28.96 -6.53 2.44
CA SER A 763 -29.10 -7.98 2.30
C SER A 763 -27.74 -8.61 2.02
N LYS A 764 -27.49 -9.82 2.52
CA LYS A 764 -26.33 -10.64 2.16
C LYS A 764 -26.72 -11.98 1.57
N MET A 765 -28.01 -12.17 1.29
CA MET A 765 -28.57 -13.44 0.86
C MET A 765 -28.14 -13.73 -0.59
N PRO A 766 -27.40 -14.83 -0.85
CA PRO A 766 -26.86 -15.11 -2.19
C PRO A 766 -27.93 -15.15 -3.28
N SER A 767 -29.11 -15.70 -3.00
CA SER A 767 -30.21 -15.79 -3.98
C SER A 767 -30.77 -14.44 -4.43
N CYS A 768 -30.58 -13.36 -3.66
CA CYS A 768 -30.99 -12.02 -4.08
C CYS A 768 -29.93 -11.36 -4.98
N PHE A 769 -28.75 -11.97 -5.10
CA PHE A 769 -27.58 -11.41 -5.78
C PHE A 769 -26.92 -12.47 -6.67
N PRO A 770 -27.64 -12.94 -7.72
CA PRO A 770 -27.02 -13.79 -8.71
C PRO A 770 -25.86 -13.05 -9.40
N PRO A 771 -24.87 -13.77 -9.95
CA PRO A 771 -23.69 -13.17 -10.58
C PRO A 771 -24.02 -12.11 -11.64
N VAL A 772 -25.11 -12.30 -12.39
CA VAL A 772 -25.58 -11.37 -13.43
C VAL A 772 -25.72 -9.93 -12.95
N VAL A 773 -26.13 -9.69 -11.70
CA VAL A 773 -26.28 -8.34 -11.14
C VAL A 773 -24.94 -7.60 -11.08
N PHE A 774 -23.84 -8.33 -10.89
CA PHE A 774 -22.50 -7.77 -10.81
C PHE A 774 -21.84 -7.67 -12.19
N TYR A 775 -21.90 -8.75 -12.98
CA TYR A 775 -21.10 -8.91 -14.20
C TYR A 775 -21.75 -8.39 -15.47
N MET A 776 -23.08 -8.19 -15.48
CA MET A 776 -23.74 -7.62 -16.66
C MET A 776 -23.16 -6.23 -16.98
N PRO A 777 -22.86 -5.94 -18.26
CA PRO A 777 -22.36 -4.63 -18.69
C PRO A 777 -23.29 -3.48 -18.25
N LYS A 778 -22.72 -2.28 -18.12
CA LYS A 778 -23.47 -1.11 -17.62
C LYS A 778 -24.52 -0.65 -18.63
N GLU A 779 -24.22 -0.84 -19.90
CA GLU A 779 -25.07 -0.55 -21.05
C GLU A 779 -26.36 -1.37 -21.00
N LEU A 780 -26.32 -2.56 -20.38
CA LEU A 780 -27.46 -3.44 -20.15
C LEU A 780 -28.09 -3.27 -18.76
N GLY A 781 -27.66 -2.27 -17.99
CA GLY A 781 -28.20 -1.95 -16.66
C GLY A 781 -27.50 -2.66 -15.49
N GLY A 782 -26.41 -3.37 -15.73
CA GLY A 782 -25.62 -4.04 -14.70
C GLY A 782 -24.54 -3.13 -14.09
N LEU A 783 -23.67 -3.70 -13.25
CA LEU A 783 -22.54 -2.96 -12.67
C LEU A 783 -21.27 -2.99 -13.54
N GLY A 784 -21.19 -3.89 -14.51
CA GLY A 784 -20.02 -4.08 -15.38
C GLY A 784 -18.76 -4.44 -14.59
N MET A 785 -18.89 -5.29 -13.57
CA MET A 785 -17.74 -5.75 -12.77
C MET A 785 -16.88 -6.71 -13.60
N LEU A 786 -15.56 -6.58 -13.54
CA LEU A 786 -14.64 -7.56 -14.13
C LEU A 786 -14.31 -8.65 -13.10
N SER A 787 -14.27 -9.91 -13.54
CA SER A 787 -14.01 -11.07 -12.68
C SER A 787 -12.61 -11.64 -12.86
N MET A 788 -12.01 -12.03 -11.73
CA MET A 788 -10.82 -12.89 -11.67
C MET A 788 -10.92 -13.93 -10.54
N GLY A 789 -12.05 -13.96 -9.81
CA GLY A 789 -12.29 -14.85 -8.67
C GLY A 789 -13.04 -16.14 -9.01
N HIS A 790 -13.65 -16.25 -10.20
CA HIS A 790 -14.28 -17.48 -10.69
C HIS A 790 -13.23 -18.40 -11.31
N VAL A 791 -12.22 -18.75 -10.53
CA VAL A 791 -11.10 -19.60 -10.93
C VAL A 791 -10.98 -20.80 -10.00
N LEU A 792 -10.56 -21.93 -10.56
CA LEU A 792 -10.09 -23.07 -9.78
C LEU A 792 -8.67 -22.79 -9.32
N ILE A 793 -8.48 -22.62 -8.02
CA ILE A 793 -7.19 -22.37 -7.43
C ILE A 793 -6.42 -23.70 -7.36
N PRO A 794 -5.24 -23.81 -7.98
CA PRO A 794 -4.38 -24.97 -7.84
C PRO A 794 -4.02 -25.23 -6.38
N GLN A 795 -4.17 -26.47 -5.91
CA GLN A 795 -3.68 -26.91 -4.62
C GLN A 795 -2.85 -28.18 -4.77
N SER A 796 -1.68 -28.17 -4.14
CA SER A 796 -0.86 -29.35 -3.88
C SER A 796 -0.84 -29.62 -2.38
N ASP A 797 -0.23 -30.74 -1.98
CA ASP A 797 -0.04 -31.07 -0.57
C ASP A 797 0.80 -29.98 0.12
N LEU A 798 0.22 -29.29 1.10
CA LEU A 798 0.87 -28.21 1.84
C LEU A 798 2.11 -28.64 2.62
N GLN A 799 2.28 -29.94 2.87
CA GLN A 799 3.48 -30.48 3.50
C GLN A 799 4.67 -30.43 2.55
N TRP A 800 4.49 -30.93 1.31
CA TRP A 800 5.55 -31.04 0.31
C TRP A 800 5.71 -29.79 -0.53
N SER A 801 4.65 -29.01 -0.76
CA SER A 801 4.70 -27.76 -1.54
C SER A 801 5.62 -26.69 -0.94
N LYS A 802 5.99 -26.83 0.34
CA LYS A 802 6.98 -25.97 1.01
C LYS A 802 8.41 -26.39 0.73
N GLN A 803 8.63 -27.67 0.44
CA GLN A 803 9.95 -28.26 0.19
C GLN A 803 10.25 -28.25 -1.30
N THR A 804 9.37 -28.86 -2.10
CA THR A 804 9.50 -29.09 -3.54
C THR A 804 8.38 -28.38 -4.31
N ASP A 805 8.61 -28.12 -5.60
CA ASP A 805 7.57 -27.67 -6.52
C ASP A 805 6.76 -28.89 -6.98
N VAL A 806 5.99 -29.48 -6.06
CA VAL A 806 5.05 -30.55 -6.42
C VAL A 806 3.98 -29.93 -7.29
N GLY A 807 3.84 -30.46 -8.51
CA GLY A 807 2.81 -30.03 -9.46
C GLY A 807 1.39 -30.05 -8.88
N VAL A 808 0.43 -29.57 -9.65
CA VAL A 808 -0.96 -29.43 -9.19
C VAL A 808 -1.63 -30.80 -9.08
N ILE A 809 -2.02 -31.19 -7.87
CA ILE A 809 -2.70 -32.48 -7.60
C ILE A 809 -4.22 -32.29 -7.45
N HIS A 810 -4.64 -31.16 -6.87
CA HIS A 810 -6.04 -30.85 -6.57
C HIS A 810 -6.40 -29.42 -7.01
N PHE A 811 -7.70 -29.16 -7.13
CA PHE A 811 -8.23 -27.83 -7.38
C PHE A 811 -9.22 -27.44 -6.29
N ARG A 812 -9.13 -26.19 -5.82
CA ARG A 812 -10.09 -25.58 -4.90
C ARG A 812 -10.91 -24.54 -5.63
N ALA A 813 -12.23 -24.63 -5.57
CA ALA A 813 -13.10 -23.60 -6.13
C ALA A 813 -12.87 -22.24 -5.43
N GLY A 814 -12.64 -21.19 -6.22
CA GLY A 814 -12.52 -19.81 -5.72
C GLY A 814 -13.87 -19.23 -5.30
N MET A 815 -14.69 -18.83 -6.27
CA MET A 815 -16.06 -18.37 -6.06
C MET A 815 -17.09 -19.40 -6.54
N ILE A 816 -18.18 -19.54 -5.79
CA ILE A 816 -19.29 -20.46 -6.09
C ILE A 816 -20.26 -19.78 -7.07
N HIS A 817 -20.67 -20.51 -8.10
CA HIS A 817 -21.69 -20.14 -9.08
C HIS A 817 -22.71 -21.28 -9.22
N GLU A 818 -23.79 -21.05 -9.96
CA GLU A 818 -24.76 -22.09 -10.29
C GLU A 818 -24.13 -23.13 -11.23
N GLU A 819 -24.62 -24.37 -11.21
CA GLU A 819 -24.09 -25.47 -12.03
C GLU A 819 -24.05 -25.07 -13.51
N ASP A 820 -22.95 -25.40 -14.21
CA ASP A 820 -22.65 -25.10 -15.62
C ASP A 820 -22.49 -23.62 -16.04
N GLN A 821 -22.56 -22.67 -15.11
CA GLN A 821 -22.40 -21.24 -15.43
C GLN A 821 -20.94 -20.77 -15.35
N LEU A 822 -20.20 -20.83 -16.46
CA LEU A 822 -18.84 -20.28 -16.52
C LEU A 822 -18.81 -18.76 -16.69
N ILE A 823 -18.14 -18.06 -15.78
CA ILE A 823 -17.88 -16.61 -15.88
C ILE A 823 -16.49 -16.40 -16.48
N PRO A 824 -16.36 -15.68 -17.61
CA PRO A 824 -15.06 -15.43 -18.22
C PRO A 824 -14.14 -14.64 -17.29
N ASN A 825 -12.90 -15.13 -17.13
CA ASN A 825 -11.87 -14.49 -16.32
C ASN A 825 -11.02 -13.54 -17.17
N LEU A 826 -10.63 -12.40 -16.59
CA LEU A 826 -9.87 -11.35 -17.27
C LEU A 826 -8.54 -11.86 -17.87
N TYR A 827 -7.86 -12.80 -17.20
CA TYR A 827 -6.57 -13.33 -17.68
C TYR A 827 -6.63 -13.90 -19.11
N ARG A 828 -7.74 -14.56 -19.49
CA ARG A 828 -7.87 -15.16 -20.83
C ARG A 828 -7.95 -14.14 -21.96
N TYR A 829 -8.22 -12.88 -21.64
CA TYR A 829 -8.30 -11.77 -22.59
C TYR A 829 -7.05 -10.89 -22.57
N LEU A 830 -5.99 -11.32 -21.87
CA LEU A 830 -4.70 -10.65 -21.81
C LEU A 830 -3.64 -11.56 -22.44
N GLN A 831 -2.93 -11.06 -23.44
CA GLN A 831 -1.79 -11.76 -24.02
C GLN A 831 -0.66 -11.85 -22.98
N PRO A 832 0.05 -12.97 -22.83
CA PRO A 832 1.24 -13.06 -21.98
C PRO A 832 2.34 -12.06 -22.40
N TRP A 833 3.23 -11.68 -21.48
CA TRP A 833 4.29 -10.71 -21.81
C TRP A 833 5.30 -11.29 -22.79
N GLU A 834 5.69 -12.55 -22.59
CA GLU A 834 6.63 -13.24 -23.49
C GLU A 834 6.10 -13.28 -24.93
N ALA A 835 4.82 -13.61 -25.12
CA ALA A 835 4.19 -13.62 -26.43
C ALA A 835 4.15 -12.23 -27.07
N GLU A 836 3.87 -11.17 -26.30
CA GLU A 836 3.87 -9.80 -26.82
C GLU A 836 5.28 -9.32 -27.18
N PHE A 837 6.32 -9.71 -26.44
CA PHE A 837 7.70 -9.32 -26.76
C PHE A 837 8.20 -10.01 -28.02
N LEU A 838 7.88 -11.29 -28.21
CA LEU A 838 8.22 -12.02 -29.44
C LEU A 838 7.45 -11.45 -30.65
N ASP A 839 6.15 -11.19 -30.48
CA ASP A 839 5.33 -10.61 -31.55
C ASP A 839 5.77 -9.18 -31.88
N SER A 840 6.13 -8.37 -30.88
CA SER A 840 6.75 -7.06 -31.07
C SER A 840 8.04 -7.17 -31.89
N ALA A 841 8.95 -8.09 -31.53
CA ALA A 841 10.19 -8.25 -32.28
C ALA A 841 9.92 -8.63 -33.75
N ARG A 842 8.97 -9.52 -34.00
CA ARG A 842 8.53 -9.92 -35.35
C ARG A 842 7.93 -8.73 -36.12
N VAL A 843 6.90 -8.08 -35.57
CA VAL A 843 6.16 -7.00 -36.24
C VAL A 843 7.01 -5.75 -36.50
N TRP A 844 7.97 -5.41 -35.63
CA TRP A 844 8.87 -4.27 -35.87
C TRP A 844 10.02 -4.62 -36.84
N SER A 845 10.28 -5.92 -37.09
CA SER A 845 11.27 -6.39 -38.06
C SER A 845 10.70 -6.60 -39.46
N GLU A 846 9.43 -7.02 -39.53
CA GLU A 846 8.58 -7.00 -40.73
C GLU A 846 8.35 -5.54 -41.19
#